data_AF-A0A947HT72-F1
#
_entry.id   AF-A0A947HT72-F1
#
_cell.length_a   1.000
_cell.length_b   1.000
_cell.length_c   1.000
_cell.angle_alpha   90.00
_cell.angle_beta   90.00
_cell.angle_gamma   90.00
#
_symmetry.space_group_name_H-M   'P 1'
#
loop_
_entity.id
_entity.type
_entity.pdbx_description
1 polymer ?
#
loop_
_entity_poly.entity_id
_entity_poly.type
_entity_poly.pdbx_seq_one_letter_code
_entity_poly.pdbx_strand_id
1 'polypeptide(L)'
;MRETTATGWKGQGWRASGRYPALVMLLSSAIVRVSGAAAPVVDTDSDGLDDGWEQLWFGGLDGASTDDPDGDGLDNAAEAVWSTNPMAADSDGDGLGDALELGGASDLDPASLTNPASEDTDGDGLHDGVEDCNRDGAVGPAEASPIDPDTDGDSIADGDEVGDACAPRDTDGDGTPDARDPDSDGDGLPDVSEAGDALLWTIPKDTDDDGEPDTRDLDSDGDGIDDVVERLGDADLDGAPDPDADQDGTPNHLDTDADDDGLWDVDEGAGDRDDDGIANYLDPVDDLPPEAPDALPDAGTDVPDVGEVESPDTDEPDSTSPSDDTTSPADDTTSPPDDTTSPPDDTDGGDDGLIDGEGIYLPKPTPPGVLVDRLLVPIPRLEVVPEEDDVGEPSDDVDPGDDVASSVEANVVEGKERGRLQGGVMCSADGAGHPGAAFAVMAALLCLFLSRRRGPHRLARVVARQLLAMLAAAGVLASGRAAAQGFDGTTLRLTAPGTGVLGGHHASTLGLWGYSAGFSTEYLRDPFVTVKDDGVAERVVGDRVGLGVHLAVGVWTWVDVGLDLPTWLGDSGTGADGTGAAPGLGDLTTWVKIAPPLGSPLQLALVIALRSPTGDPTALTGSDGFAGDFSVVLGGVLGPLRLTGSLGYAVEPSASLLGYERDDQLSFAVAGDVGFAADRGHVGLRVFGATRAASPFAALSEANLEGALSVGWRFWNHLDVALGAGAGMLPGAGTPTVRSFVTVGWSAPVVEETAPPPLTDRDGDRLENELDECPDEPEDHDGYLDHDGCPDPDNDDDGVLDRDDRCPNEREDDDGFEDDDGCPDRDDDHDGVADIDDQCPTEKESHNGSADRDGCPDKDLVALNRERGRIEVLDEALVRFEWDAAEIPAAYMEMLKQVAYVLETNPEIRHLEVQGHASWDGDETYNLRLSEVRAKSVRDALVSLGVAPDRLTAKGYGVERLEVRKKGPAWNWRNRRVEFVIDQHDASHH
;
A
#
# COMPACT_ATOMS: atom_id res chain seq x y z
N MET A 1 -34.57 -53.57 -2.52
CA MET A 1 -34.85 -54.95 -2.99
C MET A 1 -34.24 -55.10 -4.38
N ARG A 2 -33.68 -56.28 -4.72
CA ARG A 2 -32.84 -56.58 -5.91
C ARG A 2 -31.46 -55.90 -5.80
N GLU A 3 -30.33 -56.62 -5.72
CA GLU A 3 -29.69 -57.57 -6.68
C GLU A 3 -29.37 -56.86 -8.02
N THR A 4 -28.12 -56.77 -8.50
CA THR A 4 -27.22 -57.89 -8.90
C THR A 4 -25.75 -57.47 -9.15
N THR A 5 -24.79 -58.40 -8.90
CA THR A 5 -23.48 -58.67 -9.59
C THR A 5 -22.60 -57.50 -10.13
N ALA A 6 -21.31 -57.32 -9.79
CA ALA A 6 -20.13 -58.23 -9.71
C ALA A 6 -19.48 -58.65 -11.06
N THR A 7 -18.40 -57.95 -11.47
CA THR A 7 -17.23 -58.33 -12.33
C THR A 7 -16.31 -57.09 -12.46
N GLY A 8 -14.99 -57.12 -12.64
CA GLY A 8 -14.03 -58.24 -12.65
C GLY A 8 -12.86 -58.05 -13.64
N TRP A 9 -11.63 -57.86 -13.10
CA TRP A 9 -10.31 -58.29 -13.63
C TRP A 9 -9.43 -57.39 -14.55
N LYS A 10 -8.13 -57.32 -14.18
CA LYS A 10 -6.88 -56.98 -14.93
C LYS A 10 -6.69 -55.50 -15.34
N GLY A 11 -5.50 -54.88 -15.22
CA GLY A 11 -4.21 -55.29 -14.65
C GLY A 11 -3.08 -55.47 -15.65
N GLN A 12 -2.20 -54.46 -15.76
CA GLN A 12 -0.78 -54.53 -16.16
C GLN A 12 -0.03 -53.39 -15.46
N GLY A 13 1.25 -53.57 -15.16
CA GLY A 13 2.04 -52.58 -14.42
C GLY A 13 3.34 -52.22 -15.11
N TRP A 14 3.84 -51.03 -14.84
CA TRP A 14 5.19 -50.59 -15.15
C TRP A 14 5.98 -50.34 -13.86
N ARG A 15 7.29 -50.52 -13.93
CA ARG A 15 8.22 -50.26 -12.82
C ARG A 15 8.98 -48.98 -13.09
N ALA A 16 8.90 -48.03 -12.18
CA ALA A 16 9.89 -46.96 -12.01
C ALA A 16 10.41 -46.98 -10.57
N SER A 17 11.64 -46.54 -10.36
CA SER A 17 12.35 -46.63 -9.08
C SER A 17 12.69 -45.24 -8.55
N GLY A 18 12.09 -44.88 -7.42
CA GLY A 18 12.29 -43.62 -6.69
C GLY A 18 12.14 -43.84 -5.18
N ARG A 19 12.39 -42.82 -4.36
CA ARG A 19 12.42 -42.91 -2.89
C ARG A 19 11.06 -42.56 -2.26
N TYR A 20 10.92 -42.88 -0.96
CA TYR A 20 9.72 -42.77 -0.11
C TYR A 20 9.08 -41.36 -0.01
N PRO A 21 7.84 -41.21 0.52
CA PRO A 21 6.88 -42.24 0.97
C PRO A 21 5.43 -42.11 0.43
N ALA A 22 4.75 -43.24 0.29
CA ALA A 22 3.29 -43.27 0.35
C ALA A 22 2.82 -43.11 1.82
N LEU A 23 2.38 -41.89 2.20
CA LEU A 23 1.80 -41.61 3.52
C LEU A 23 0.72 -40.51 3.49
N VAL A 24 -0.15 -40.51 2.47
CA VAL A 24 -1.32 -39.59 2.38
C VAL A 24 -2.65 -40.34 2.12
N MET A 25 -2.64 -41.39 1.29
CA MET A 25 -3.87 -42.09 0.84
C MET A 25 -4.51 -43.10 1.85
N LEU A 26 -4.55 -42.81 3.16
CA LEU A 26 -5.23 -43.68 4.14
C LEU A 26 -6.06 -42.96 5.23
N LEU A 27 -6.48 -41.71 5.01
CA LEU A 27 -7.40 -40.99 5.92
C LEU A 27 -8.72 -40.51 5.30
N SER A 28 -8.94 -40.64 3.99
CA SER A 28 -10.11 -40.09 3.28
C SER A 28 -11.36 -41.02 3.26
N SER A 29 -11.66 -41.77 4.32
CA SER A 29 -12.78 -42.74 4.31
C SER A 29 -13.44 -43.02 5.67
N ALA A 30 -13.85 -41.98 6.41
CA ALA A 30 -14.96 -42.06 7.39
C ALA A 30 -15.38 -40.69 7.95
N ILE A 31 -15.91 -39.77 7.13
CA ILE A 31 -16.71 -38.63 7.62
C ILE A 31 -18.14 -38.81 7.13
N VAL A 32 -19.06 -39.08 8.06
CA VAL A 32 -20.50 -39.06 7.80
C VAL A 32 -20.96 -37.61 7.96
N ARG A 33 -21.24 -36.92 6.84
CA ARG A 33 -21.81 -35.57 6.86
C ARG A 33 -23.17 -35.56 7.56
N VAL A 34 -23.38 -34.58 8.44
CA VAL A 34 -24.70 -34.02 8.74
C VAL A 34 -24.56 -32.51 8.60
N SER A 35 -24.97 -31.98 7.45
CA SER A 35 -24.98 -30.55 7.14
C SER A 35 -26.42 -30.04 7.11
N GLY A 36 -26.64 -28.81 7.58
CA GLY A 36 -27.70 -27.97 7.03
C GLY A 36 -27.38 -27.70 5.56
N ALA A 37 -28.39 -27.63 4.71
CA ALA A 37 -28.17 -27.64 3.26
C ALA A 37 -27.64 -26.30 2.72
N ALA A 38 -26.33 -26.22 2.53
CA ALA A 38 -25.84 -25.79 1.21
C ALA A 38 -26.29 -26.84 0.18
N ALA A 39 -26.49 -26.43 -1.08
CA ALA A 39 -26.66 -27.41 -2.15
C ALA A 39 -25.44 -28.35 -2.18
N PRO A 40 -25.59 -29.64 -2.53
CA PRO A 40 -24.42 -30.39 -2.94
C PRO A 40 -23.81 -29.64 -4.13
N VAL A 41 -22.51 -29.37 -4.09
CA VAL A 41 -21.72 -29.14 -5.32
C VAL A 41 -22.07 -30.29 -6.24
N VAL A 42 -22.69 -29.98 -7.38
CA VAL A 42 -23.16 -30.99 -8.31
C VAL A 42 -22.08 -31.13 -9.35
N ASP A 43 -21.56 -32.34 -9.45
CA ASP A 43 -20.59 -32.77 -10.45
C ASP A 43 -21.31 -33.93 -11.17
N THR A 44 -21.99 -33.60 -12.27
CA THR A 44 -22.96 -34.48 -12.94
C THR A 44 -22.28 -35.54 -13.80
N ASP A 45 -21.10 -35.25 -14.36
CA ASP A 45 -20.36 -36.16 -15.25
C ASP A 45 -19.16 -36.85 -14.56
N SER A 46 -18.77 -36.37 -13.36
CA SER A 46 -17.76 -36.93 -12.45
C SER A 46 -16.32 -36.77 -12.91
N ASP A 47 -16.00 -35.62 -13.52
CA ASP A 47 -14.66 -35.28 -13.97
C ASP A 47 -13.83 -34.52 -12.90
N GLY A 48 -14.48 -33.70 -12.07
CA GLY A 48 -13.87 -32.94 -10.98
C GLY A 48 -14.33 -31.48 -10.88
N LEU A 49 -14.97 -30.94 -11.92
CA LEU A 49 -15.55 -29.60 -11.93
C LEU A 49 -16.95 -29.56 -11.30
N ASP A 50 -17.51 -28.36 -11.19
CA ASP A 50 -18.85 -28.08 -10.66
C ASP A 50 -19.79 -27.64 -11.80
N ASP A 51 -20.98 -28.26 -11.86
CA ASP A 51 -22.06 -27.96 -12.82
C ASP A 51 -22.38 -26.46 -12.91
N GLY A 52 -22.14 -25.69 -11.83
CA GLY A 52 -22.32 -24.24 -11.76
C GLY A 52 -21.23 -23.46 -12.50
N TRP A 53 -19.97 -23.71 -12.15
CA TRP A 53 -18.79 -23.12 -12.79
C TRP A 53 -18.68 -23.53 -14.28
N GLU A 54 -18.91 -24.80 -14.61
CA GLU A 54 -18.98 -25.26 -16.01
C GLU A 54 -20.08 -24.54 -16.81
N GLN A 55 -21.22 -24.27 -16.19
CA GLN A 55 -22.34 -23.57 -16.82
C GLN A 55 -22.13 -22.07 -16.96
N LEU A 56 -21.25 -21.47 -16.13
CA LEU A 56 -20.84 -20.08 -16.25
C LEU A 56 -19.93 -19.89 -17.46
N TRP A 57 -18.87 -20.68 -17.57
CA TRP A 57 -17.81 -20.49 -18.57
C TRP A 57 -18.05 -21.23 -19.90
N PHE A 58 -18.52 -22.49 -19.85
CA PHE A 58 -18.70 -23.34 -21.04
C PHE A 58 -20.16 -23.41 -21.51
N GLY A 59 -21.10 -22.90 -20.71
CA GLY A 59 -22.55 -22.94 -21.00
C GLY A 59 -23.14 -24.36 -20.98
N GLY A 60 -22.42 -25.34 -20.43
CA GLY A 60 -22.78 -26.75 -20.40
C GLY A 60 -21.65 -27.62 -19.84
N LEU A 61 -21.94 -28.90 -19.63
CA LEU A 61 -21.02 -29.87 -19.00
C LEU A 61 -20.09 -30.53 -20.03
N ASP A 62 -19.45 -29.71 -20.86
CA ASP A 62 -18.61 -30.15 -22.00
C ASP A 62 -17.13 -29.72 -21.85
N GLY A 63 -16.78 -28.93 -20.83
CA GLY A 63 -15.39 -28.52 -20.53
C GLY A 63 -14.75 -29.52 -19.57
N ALA A 64 -13.57 -30.06 -19.91
CA ALA A 64 -12.92 -31.05 -19.05
C ALA A 64 -11.93 -30.39 -18.08
N SER A 65 -11.89 -30.88 -16.84
CA SER A 65 -10.94 -30.58 -15.76
C SER A 65 -9.45 -30.63 -16.11
N THR A 66 -9.07 -31.11 -17.30
CA THR A 66 -7.68 -31.17 -17.79
C THR A 66 -7.49 -30.45 -19.13
N ASP A 67 -8.50 -29.72 -19.58
CA ASP A 67 -8.39 -28.81 -20.71
C ASP A 67 -7.91 -27.44 -20.19
N ASP A 68 -7.21 -26.74 -21.08
CA ASP A 68 -6.43 -25.50 -20.92
C ASP A 68 -6.86 -24.66 -22.15
N PRO A 69 -7.89 -23.79 -22.03
CA PRO A 69 -8.61 -23.26 -23.19
C PRO A 69 -7.97 -22.04 -23.86
N ASP A 70 -7.30 -21.18 -23.09
CA ASP A 70 -6.56 -19.99 -23.53
C ASP A 70 -5.07 -20.29 -23.78
N GLY A 71 -4.47 -21.23 -23.05
CA GLY A 71 -3.11 -21.72 -23.28
C GLY A 71 -2.06 -21.19 -22.32
N ASP A 72 -2.45 -20.69 -21.14
CA ASP A 72 -1.55 -20.08 -20.14
C ASP A 72 -0.65 -21.13 -19.43
N GLY A 73 -1.20 -22.33 -19.19
CA GLY A 73 -0.55 -23.45 -18.51
C GLY A 73 -1.26 -23.95 -17.25
N LEU A 74 -2.34 -23.30 -16.81
CA LEU A 74 -3.31 -23.85 -15.86
C LEU A 74 -4.25 -24.84 -16.57
N ASP A 75 -5.00 -25.60 -15.77
CA ASP A 75 -6.13 -26.39 -16.28
C ASP A 75 -7.41 -25.96 -15.56
N ASN A 76 -8.56 -26.23 -16.18
CA ASN A 76 -9.88 -25.90 -15.63
C ASN A 76 -10.07 -26.31 -14.15
N ALA A 77 -9.36 -27.34 -13.67
CA ALA A 77 -9.41 -27.76 -12.28
C ALA A 77 -8.53 -26.93 -11.33
N ALA A 78 -7.45 -26.32 -11.82
CA ALA A 78 -6.70 -25.30 -11.09
C ALA A 78 -7.48 -23.97 -11.06
N GLU A 79 -7.99 -23.51 -12.20
CA GLU A 79 -8.72 -22.25 -12.35
C GLU A 79 -10.01 -22.27 -11.50
N ALA A 80 -10.77 -23.37 -11.52
CA ALA A 80 -11.93 -23.55 -10.65
C ALA A 80 -11.60 -23.66 -9.14
N VAL A 81 -10.34 -23.84 -8.76
CA VAL A 81 -9.87 -23.85 -7.35
C VAL A 81 -9.40 -22.46 -6.92
N TRP A 82 -8.75 -21.71 -7.80
CA TRP A 82 -8.27 -20.35 -7.54
C TRP A 82 -9.30 -19.26 -7.85
N SER A 83 -10.36 -19.61 -8.58
CA SER A 83 -11.48 -18.75 -9.01
C SER A 83 -11.16 -17.82 -10.20
N THR A 84 -10.11 -18.14 -10.95
CA THR A 84 -9.68 -17.40 -12.14
C THR A 84 -10.51 -17.75 -13.39
N ASN A 85 -10.24 -17.07 -14.51
CA ASN A 85 -11.05 -17.07 -15.73
C ASN A 85 -10.50 -18.03 -16.81
N PRO A 86 -11.13 -19.20 -17.05
CA PRO A 86 -10.61 -20.23 -17.97
C PRO A 86 -10.67 -19.89 -19.47
N MET A 87 -10.85 -18.61 -19.80
CA MET A 87 -10.91 -18.08 -21.16
C MET A 87 -9.97 -16.86 -21.34
N ALA A 88 -9.22 -16.48 -20.31
CA ALA A 88 -8.28 -15.38 -20.29
C ALA A 88 -7.05 -15.79 -19.47
N ALA A 89 -5.87 -15.78 -20.10
CA ALA A 89 -4.58 -16.16 -19.51
C ALA A 89 -4.00 -15.17 -18.48
N ASP A 90 -4.86 -14.25 -18.03
CA ASP A 90 -4.64 -12.96 -17.39
C ASP A 90 -6.08 -12.52 -17.04
N SER A 91 -6.46 -12.70 -15.76
CA SER A 91 -7.86 -12.79 -15.32
C SER A 91 -8.47 -11.45 -14.91
N ASP A 92 -7.67 -10.57 -14.38
CA ASP A 92 -7.95 -9.18 -13.95
C ASP A 92 -7.54 -8.19 -15.05
N GLY A 93 -6.40 -8.40 -15.72
CA GLY A 93 -6.01 -7.63 -16.91
C GLY A 93 -4.80 -6.71 -16.72
N ASP A 94 -4.07 -6.87 -15.62
CA ASP A 94 -2.91 -6.08 -15.22
C ASP A 94 -1.70 -6.27 -16.17
N GLY A 95 -1.65 -7.44 -16.81
CA GLY A 95 -0.62 -7.86 -17.75
C GLY A 95 0.38 -8.87 -17.19
N LEU A 96 0.29 -9.24 -15.92
CA LEU A 96 0.84 -10.49 -15.42
C LEU A 96 -0.06 -11.64 -15.92
N GLY A 97 -0.14 -12.78 -15.24
CA GLY A 97 -1.07 -13.81 -15.70
C GLY A 97 -1.10 -15.03 -14.83
N ASP A 98 -2.30 -15.61 -14.69
CA ASP A 98 -2.69 -16.52 -13.62
C ASP A 98 -1.63 -17.60 -13.29
N ALA A 99 -1.07 -18.23 -14.33
CA ALA A 99 -0.06 -19.28 -14.19
C ALA A 99 1.26 -18.80 -13.56
N LEU A 100 1.65 -17.54 -13.74
CA LEU A 100 2.88 -16.95 -13.22
C LEU A 100 2.70 -16.60 -11.74
N GLU A 101 1.64 -15.83 -11.44
CA GLU A 101 1.21 -15.37 -10.13
C GLU A 101 1.00 -16.50 -9.11
N LEU A 102 0.41 -17.61 -9.56
CA LEU A 102 0.19 -18.81 -8.73
C LEU A 102 1.44 -19.70 -8.58
N GLY A 103 2.60 -19.26 -9.07
CA GLY A 103 3.89 -19.93 -8.92
C GLY A 103 4.04 -21.15 -9.83
N GLY A 104 3.70 -20.98 -11.11
CA GLY A 104 3.64 -22.04 -12.11
C GLY A 104 4.98 -22.58 -12.59
N ALA A 105 5.00 -23.11 -13.82
CA ALA A 105 6.21 -23.75 -14.37
C ALA A 105 7.18 -22.76 -15.05
N SER A 106 6.74 -21.52 -15.25
CA SER A 106 7.45 -20.36 -15.82
C SER A 106 8.10 -19.48 -14.75
N ASP A 107 7.43 -19.34 -13.60
CA ASP A 107 7.87 -18.60 -12.41
C ASP A 107 9.34 -18.84 -12.05
N LEU A 108 10.08 -17.73 -11.88
CA LEU A 108 11.48 -17.71 -11.48
C LEU A 108 11.71 -17.40 -9.99
N ASP A 109 10.78 -16.75 -9.28
CA ASP A 109 10.80 -16.63 -7.81
C ASP A 109 9.41 -16.85 -7.15
N PRO A 110 9.15 -18.06 -6.61
CA PRO A 110 7.92 -18.37 -5.86
C PRO A 110 7.76 -17.66 -4.49
N ALA A 111 8.38 -16.50 -4.32
CA ALA A 111 8.26 -15.60 -3.18
C ALA A 111 7.33 -14.41 -3.49
N SER A 112 7.38 -13.87 -4.71
CA SER A 112 6.50 -12.82 -5.26
C SER A 112 5.26 -13.46 -5.90
N LEU A 113 4.43 -14.12 -5.08
CA LEU A 113 3.18 -14.73 -5.52
C LEU A 113 2.02 -13.76 -5.27
N THR A 114 1.45 -13.27 -6.35
CA THR A 114 0.39 -12.28 -6.39
C THR A 114 -1.01 -12.93 -6.46
N ASN A 115 -2.07 -12.13 -6.59
CA ASN A 115 -3.45 -12.59 -6.58
C ASN A 115 -4.14 -12.38 -7.95
N PRO A 116 -4.37 -13.45 -8.75
CA PRO A 116 -4.89 -13.41 -10.13
C PRO A 116 -6.41 -13.13 -10.24
N ALA A 117 -6.87 -12.21 -9.41
CA ALA A 117 -8.19 -11.59 -9.46
C ALA A 117 -8.16 -10.18 -8.83
N SER A 118 -7.00 -9.51 -8.86
CA SER A 118 -6.67 -8.21 -8.27
C SER A 118 -5.63 -7.58 -9.19
N GLU A 119 -5.94 -6.42 -9.78
CA GLU A 119 -4.98 -5.75 -10.67
C GLU A 119 -3.74 -5.23 -9.91
N ASP A 120 -3.89 -5.07 -8.59
CA ASP A 120 -2.95 -4.64 -7.56
C ASP A 120 -3.12 -5.60 -6.36
N THR A 121 -2.02 -6.22 -5.87
CA THR A 121 -2.05 -7.25 -4.81
C THR A 121 -1.85 -6.72 -3.39
N ASP A 122 -1.05 -5.69 -3.16
CA ASP A 122 -0.72 -5.17 -1.83
C ASP A 122 -1.36 -3.81 -1.51
N GLY A 123 -1.82 -3.07 -2.51
CA GLY A 123 -2.74 -1.96 -2.42
C GLY A 123 -2.10 -0.59 -2.51
N ASP A 124 -0.96 -0.44 -3.20
CA ASP A 124 -0.22 0.83 -3.29
C ASP A 124 -0.53 1.68 -4.53
N GLY A 125 -1.35 1.18 -5.47
CA GLY A 125 -1.71 1.86 -6.70
C GLY A 125 -0.88 1.47 -7.92
N LEU A 126 0.21 0.70 -7.75
CA LEU A 126 0.83 -0.02 -8.85
C LEU A 126 0.10 -1.33 -9.12
N HIS A 127 0.19 -1.78 -10.37
CA HIS A 127 -0.39 -3.05 -10.80
C HIS A 127 0.69 -4.13 -10.84
N ASP A 128 0.38 -5.36 -10.47
CA ASP A 128 1.40 -6.42 -10.29
C ASP A 128 2.29 -6.64 -11.55
N GLY A 129 1.69 -6.55 -12.74
CA GLY A 129 2.31 -6.68 -14.06
C GLY A 129 2.93 -5.40 -14.64
N VAL A 130 2.84 -4.28 -13.91
CA VAL A 130 3.64 -3.05 -14.04
C VAL A 130 4.92 -3.20 -13.24
N GLU A 131 4.86 -3.79 -12.05
CA GLU A 131 6.04 -4.00 -11.22
C GLU A 131 6.92 -5.13 -11.77
N ASP A 132 6.36 -6.28 -12.17
CA ASP A 132 7.06 -7.28 -13.00
C ASP A 132 6.98 -6.92 -14.50
N CYS A 133 7.56 -5.77 -14.85
CA CYS A 133 7.65 -5.29 -16.23
C CYS A 133 8.20 -6.31 -17.23
N ASN A 134 9.17 -7.13 -16.80
CA ASN A 134 9.78 -8.12 -17.65
C ASN A 134 8.93 -9.41 -17.80
N ARG A 135 7.98 -9.62 -16.88
CA ARG A 135 6.97 -10.69 -16.83
C ARG A 135 7.60 -12.09 -16.73
N ASP A 136 8.59 -12.22 -15.85
CA ASP A 136 9.26 -13.51 -15.55
C ASP A 136 9.00 -14.06 -14.13
N GLY A 137 8.20 -13.36 -13.34
CA GLY A 137 7.73 -13.73 -12.01
C GLY A 137 8.78 -13.56 -10.93
N ALA A 138 9.80 -12.73 -11.16
CA ALA A 138 10.86 -12.48 -10.20
C ALA A 138 11.24 -11.00 -10.16
N VAL A 139 10.99 -10.37 -9.03
CA VAL A 139 11.34 -8.97 -8.74
C VAL A 139 12.82 -8.71 -9.05
N GLY A 140 13.06 -7.92 -10.09
CA GLY A 140 14.37 -7.48 -10.54
C GLY A 140 14.91 -6.28 -9.76
N PRO A 141 16.15 -5.85 -10.06
CA PRO A 141 16.76 -4.69 -9.42
C PRO A 141 16.31 -3.35 -10.04
N ALA A 142 15.26 -3.34 -10.86
CA ALA A 142 14.73 -2.17 -11.56
C ALA A 142 13.19 -2.27 -11.69
N GLU A 143 12.58 -2.93 -10.71
CA GLU A 143 11.20 -3.42 -10.68
C GLU A 143 10.73 -3.34 -9.22
N ALA A 144 9.60 -2.72 -8.93
CA ALA A 144 8.95 -2.67 -7.61
C ALA A 144 8.54 -4.07 -7.12
N SER A 145 7.97 -4.19 -5.91
CA SER A 145 7.66 -5.48 -5.29
C SER A 145 6.14 -5.67 -5.10
N PRO A 146 5.44 -6.49 -5.93
CA PRO A 146 3.97 -6.58 -6.00
C PRO A 146 3.32 -7.37 -4.83
N ILE A 147 3.96 -7.33 -3.66
CA ILE A 147 3.55 -7.95 -2.39
C ILE A 147 4.12 -7.21 -1.15
N ASP A 148 4.84 -6.09 -1.33
CA ASP A 148 5.48 -5.26 -0.30
C ASP A 148 5.40 -3.78 -0.75
N PRO A 149 4.38 -3.01 -0.30
CA PRO A 149 3.98 -1.70 -0.85
C PRO A 149 4.89 -0.53 -0.42
N ASP A 150 6.15 -0.85 -0.15
CA ASP A 150 7.22 -0.04 0.47
C ASP A 150 8.51 -0.86 0.27
N THR A 151 9.03 -0.84 -0.96
CA THR A 151 10.00 -1.83 -1.44
C THR A 151 11.36 -1.74 -0.75
N ASP A 152 11.78 -0.54 -0.33
CA ASP A 152 13.07 -0.34 0.32
C ASP A 152 12.99 0.05 1.81
N GLY A 153 11.82 0.46 2.30
CA GLY A 153 11.53 0.68 3.71
C GLY A 153 11.71 2.11 4.19
N ASP A 154 11.57 3.11 3.32
CA ASP A 154 11.73 4.53 3.63
C ASP A 154 10.45 5.17 4.22
N SER A 155 9.27 4.58 3.96
CA SER A 155 7.89 5.00 4.35
C SER A 155 7.09 5.76 3.28
N ILE A 156 7.55 5.85 2.04
CA ILE A 156 6.77 6.22 0.86
C ILE A 156 6.29 4.94 0.16
N ALA A 157 5.18 5.01 -0.55
CA ALA A 157 4.64 3.88 -1.31
C ALA A 157 5.20 3.86 -2.73
N ASP A 158 5.55 2.68 -3.25
CA ASP A 158 6.13 2.53 -4.60
C ASP A 158 5.28 3.24 -5.68
N GLY A 159 3.95 3.31 -5.49
CA GLY A 159 3.00 4.02 -6.35
C GLY A 159 3.11 5.55 -6.40
N ASP A 160 3.60 6.20 -5.34
CA ASP A 160 3.85 7.66 -5.31
C ASP A 160 5.23 8.03 -5.91
N GLU A 161 6.12 7.04 -6.02
CA GLU A 161 7.50 7.18 -6.50
C GLU A 161 7.66 6.84 -7.99
N VAL A 162 6.87 5.89 -8.51
CA VAL A 162 7.00 5.38 -9.88
C VAL A 162 6.22 6.23 -10.90
N GLY A 163 6.94 6.75 -11.90
CA GLY A 163 6.37 7.57 -12.99
C GLY A 163 5.55 6.80 -14.05
N ASP A 164 6.21 6.18 -15.06
CA ASP A 164 5.51 5.48 -16.15
C ASP A 164 5.79 3.97 -16.09
N ALA A 165 4.75 3.18 -16.30
CA ALA A 165 4.58 1.79 -15.89
C ALA A 165 5.52 0.73 -16.53
N CYS A 166 6.57 1.13 -17.25
CA CYS A 166 7.77 0.30 -17.54
C CYS A 166 9.03 1.13 -17.85
N ALA A 167 9.08 2.34 -17.30
CA ALA A 167 10.25 3.19 -17.22
C ALA A 167 10.20 3.82 -15.81
N PRO A 168 10.65 3.07 -14.78
CA PRO A 168 10.68 3.59 -13.42
C PRO A 168 11.36 4.94 -13.36
N ARG A 169 10.90 5.81 -12.47
CA ARG A 169 11.57 7.08 -12.20
C ARG A 169 12.95 6.77 -11.59
N ASP A 170 13.93 7.62 -11.90
CA ASP A 170 15.37 7.49 -11.63
C ASP A 170 15.87 8.93 -11.63
N THR A 171 15.58 9.63 -10.53
CA THR A 171 15.61 11.10 -10.44
C THR A 171 17.04 11.66 -10.47
N ASP A 172 17.97 11.12 -9.68
CA ASP A 172 19.41 11.47 -9.76
C ASP A 172 20.14 10.90 -11.01
N GLY A 173 19.63 9.80 -11.58
CA GLY A 173 20.19 9.12 -12.75
C GLY A 173 21.35 8.13 -12.48
N ASP A 174 21.51 7.64 -11.24
CA ASP A 174 22.40 6.55 -10.80
C ASP A 174 22.09 5.23 -11.55
N GLY A 175 20.81 5.00 -11.85
CA GLY A 175 20.28 3.77 -12.43
C GLY A 175 19.66 2.80 -11.43
N THR A 176 19.34 3.30 -10.24
CA THR A 176 18.42 2.71 -9.25
C THR A 176 17.10 3.47 -9.36
N PRO A 177 15.93 2.81 -9.40
CA PRO A 177 14.66 3.54 -9.38
C PRO A 177 14.38 4.21 -8.05
N ASP A 178 13.63 5.32 -8.05
CA ASP A 178 13.21 6.07 -6.86
C ASP A 178 12.62 5.13 -5.78
N ALA A 179 11.62 4.29 -6.12
CA ALA A 179 11.05 3.20 -5.28
C ALA A 179 12.02 2.06 -4.85
N ARG A 180 13.33 2.29 -4.96
CA ARG A 180 14.43 1.42 -4.54
C ARG A 180 15.66 2.19 -4.05
N ASP A 181 15.65 3.53 -4.09
CA ASP A 181 16.77 4.36 -3.68
C ASP A 181 16.41 5.27 -2.49
N PRO A 182 16.93 5.00 -1.28
CA PRO A 182 16.62 5.77 -0.07
C PRO A 182 17.22 7.20 0.01
N ASP A 183 17.44 7.85 -1.14
CA ASP A 183 18.19 9.10 -1.42
C ASP A 183 17.91 9.49 -2.90
N SER A 184 16.63 9.70 -3.28
CA SER A 184 16.13 9.69 -4.68
C SER A 184 16.66 10.82 -5.58
N ASP A 185 16.92 12.00 -5.02
CA ASP A 185 17.46 13.16 -5.74
C ASP A 185 19.02 13.19 -5.76
N GLY A 186 19.65 12.46 -4.84
CA GLY A 186 21.09 12.34 -4.67
C GLY A 186 21.77 13.50 -3.93
N ASP A 187 21.02 14.36 -3.22
CA ASP A 187 21.55 15.37 -2.29
C ASP A 187 22.36 14.69 -1.15
N GLY A 188 21.89 13.53 -0.67
CA GLY A 188 22.42 12.80 0.50
C GLY A 188 21.55 12.84 1.76
N LEU A 189 20.41 13.53 1.73
CA LEU A 189 19.32 13.49 2.68
C LEU A 189 18.54 12.21 2.31
N PRO A 190 18.08 11.42 3.30
CA PRO A 190 17.42 10.17 2.98
C PRO A 190 15.91 10.32 3.08
N ASP A 191 15.22 9.97 2.00
CA ASP A 191 13.80 10.17 1.69
C ASP A 191 12.83 10.01 2.89
N VAL A 192 13.09 9.03 3.77
CA VAL A 192 12.48 8.86 5.11
C VAL A 192 12.51 10.11 6.04
N SER A 193 13.22 11.17 5.66
CA SER A 193 13.37 12.45 6.38
C SER A 193 12.58 13.57 5.70
N GLU A 194 12.57 13.61 4.37
CA GLU A 194 11.82 14.53 3.52
C GLU A 194 10.37 14.10 3.28
N ALA A 195 10.01 12.82 3.42
CA ALA A 195 8.63 12.30 3.32
C ALA A 195 7.59 12.97 4.24
N GLY A 196 8.01 13.87 5.14
CA GLY A 196 7.17 14.67 6.02
C GLY A 196 6.64 13.93 7.25
N ASP A 197 6.18 12.68 7.09
CA ASP A 197 5.89 11.79 8.21
C ASP A 197 6.34 10.32 8.02
N ALA A 198 5.64 9.35 8.61
CA ALA A 198 5.99 7.93 8.60
C ALA A 198 4.75 7.04 8.41
N LEU A 199 3.77 7.55 7.66
CA LEU A 199 2.53 6.89 7.26
C LEU A 199 2.58 6.63 5.76
N LEU A 200 2.71 5.36 5.39
CA LEU A 200 2.81 4.91 3.99
C LEU A 200 1.71 5.38 3.03
N TRP A 201 0.60 5.90 3.55
CA TRP A 201 -0.58 6.30 2.77
C TRP A 201 -0.84 7.81 2.82
N THR A 202 0.20 8.61 3.09
CA THR A 202 0.16 10.07 2.94
C THR A 202 1.01 10.45 1.75
N ILE A 203 0.45 11.29 0.87
CA ILE A 203 1.17 11.90 -0.25
C ILE A 203 2.49 12.50 0.28
N PRO A 204 3.63 12.25 -0.39
CA PRO A 204 4.92 12.85 -0.04
C PRO A 204 4.83 14.36 0.19
N LYS A 205 5.71 14.88 1.06
CA LYS A 205 5.78 16.32 1.31
C LYS A 205 6.30 17.03 0.05
N ASP A 206 5.64 18.12 -0.29
CA ASP A 206 6.02 19.14 -1.27
C ASP A 206 6.00 20.47 -0.49
N THR A 207 7.12 21.20 -0.46
CA THR A 207 7.36 22.33 0.45
C THR A 207 7.13 23.70 -0.14
N ASP A 208 7.34 23.91 -1.44
CA ASP A 208 7.01 25.16 -2.13
C ASP A 208 5.71 25.11 -2.97
N ASP A 209 5.04 23.95 -3.02
CA ASP A 209 3.84 23.62 -3.82
C ASP A 209 4.10 23.69 -5.36
N ASP A 210 5.34 23.40 -5.83
CA ASP A 210 5.75 23.31 -7.24
C ASP A 210 5.12 22.10 -7.98
N GLY A 211 4.89 20.99 -7.27
CA GLY A 211 4.43 19.72 -7.80
C GLY A 211 5.49 18.61 -7.87
N GLU A 212 6.73 18.89 -7.47
CA GLU A 212 7.75 17.89 -7.17
C GLU A 212 7.93 17.77 -5.64
N PRO A 213 7.80 16.56 -5.05
CA PRO A 213 8.03 16.36 -3.62
C PRO A 213 9.48 16.61 -3.21
N ASP A 214 9.68 17.00 -1.95
CA ASP A 214 10.97 17.25 -1.29
C ASP A 214 11.97 16.10 -1.53
N THR A 215 11.54 14.83 -1.59
CA THR A 215 12.42 13.67 -1.88
C THR A 215 12.99 13.62 -3.30
N ARG A 216 12.49 14.47 -4.20
CA ARG A 216 12.83 14.51 -5.63
C ARG A 216 13.23 15.90 -6.11
N ASP A 217 13.30 16.88 -5.20
CA ASP A 217 13.82 18.22 -5.47
C ASP A 217 15.15 18.44 -4.74
N LEU A 218 16.02 19.23 -5.38
CA LEU A 218 17.34 19.61 -4.88
C LEU A 218 17.31 20.97 -4.14
N ASP A 219 16.15 21.63 -4.08
CA ASP A 219 15.90 23.03 -3.69
C ASP A 219 14.48 23.12 -3.07
N SER A 220 14.25 22.37 -1.98
CA SER A 220 12.91 21.96 -1.49
C SER A 220 11.94 23.10 -1.12
N ASP A 221 12.42 24.30 -0.84
CA ASP A 221 11.58 25.48 -0.56
C ASP A 221 11.56 26.54 -1.69
N GLY A 222 12.24 26.24 -2.80
CA GLY A 222 12.24 27.03 -4.03
C GLY A 222 12.97 28.38 -3.94
N ASP A 223 13.86 28.56 -2.94
CA ASP A 223 14.62 29.80 -2.77
C ASP A 223 15.76 29.96 -3.80
N GLY A 224 16.35 28.87 -4.31
CA GLY A 224 17.48 28.91 -5.23
C GLY A 224 18.84 28.56 -4.62
N ILE A 225 18.88 27.92 -3.46
CA ILE A 225 20.07 27.38 -2.78
C ILE A 225 19.88 25.87 -2.58
N ASP A 226 20.65 25.05 -3.28
CA ASP A 226 20.50 23.58 -3.19
C ASP A 226 20.58 23.05 -1.71
N ASP A 227 19.65 22.18 -1.26
CA ASP A 227 19.53 21.60 0.11
C ASP A 227 20.88 21.10 0.68
N VAL A 228 21.71 20.53 -0.20
CA VAL A 228 23.06 20.01 0.07
C VAL A 228 24.01 21.08 0.64
N VAL A 229 23.77 22.34 0.30
CA VAL A 229 24.52 23.50 0.77
C VAL A 229 24.07 23.89 2.18
N GLU A 230 22.76 23.92 2.41
CA GLU A 230 22.13 24.45 3.62
C GLU A 230 22.25 23.54 4.82
N ARG A 231 22.00 22.24 4.60
CA ARG A 231 22.27 21.18 5.57
C ARG A 231 23.73 21.14 6.03
N LEU A 232 24.66 21.73 5.28
CA LEU A 232 26.08 21.83 5.61
C LEU A 232 26.50 23.17 6.24
N GLY A 233 25.56 24.09 6.45
CA GLY A 233 25.76 25.37 7.15
C GLY A 233 26.26 25.22 8.60
N ASP A 234 27.06 26.17 9.08
CA ASP A 234 27.68 26.16 10.43
C ASP A 234 27.59 27.57 11.05
N ALA A 235 26.36 27.95 11.45
CA ALA A 235 26.02 29.30 11.93
C ALA A 235 26.76 29.72 13.22
N ASP A 236 27.29 28.78 14.02
CA ASP A 236 28.02 29.07 15.26
C ASP A 236 29.56 28.86 15.19
N LEU A 237 30.05 28.36 14.05
CA LEU A 237 31.44 28.05 13.73
C LEU A 237 32.11 27.04 14.71
N ASP A 238 31.36 26.11 15.31
CA ASP A 238 31.93 25.01 16.12
C ASP A 238 32.49 23.85 15.29
N GLY A 239 32.13 23.77 14.01
CA GLY A 239 32.57 22.74 13.06
C GLY A 239 31.66 21.51 13.00
N ALA A 240 30.42 21.62 13.46
CA ALA A 240 29.30 20.73 13.15
C ALA A 240 28.27 21.51 12.32
N PRO A 241 27.53 20.85 11.41
CA PRO A 241 26.44 21.53 10.73
C PRO A 241 25.31 21.88 11.71
N ASP A 242 24.66 23.02 11.50
CA ASP A 242 23.45 23.43 12.22
C ASP A 242 22.25 23.36 11.27
N PRO A 243 21.39 22.32 11.37
CA PRO A 243 20.30 22.10 10.40
C PRO A 243 19.08 22.98 10.58
N ASP A 244 19.06 23.82 11.63
CA ASP A 244 17.93 24.64 12.12
C ASP A 244 18.59 25.80 12.89
N ALA A 245 18.94 26.87 12.17
CA ALA A 245 19.86 27.89 12.65
C ALA A 245 19.22 28.87 13.66
N ASP A 246 17.95 29.24 13.47
CA ASP A 246 17.22 30.13 14.38
C ASP A 246 16.58 29.39 15.59
N GLN A 247 16.33 28.08 15.47
CA GLN A 247 15.67 27.17 16.44
C GLN A 247 14.15 27.36 16.58
N ASP A 248 13.46 27.79 15.52
CA ASP A 248 12.02 27.75 15.28
C ASP A 248 11.49 26.30 15.25
N GLY A 249 12.21 25.41 14.57
CA GLY A 249 11.87 24.01 14.36
C GLY A 249 11.61 23.61 12.90
N THR A 250 11.71 24.56 11.97
CA THR A 250 11.84 24.33 10.53
C THR A 250 13.33 24.15 10.20
N PRO A 251 13.73 23.09 9.47
CA PRO A 251 15.10 22.96 8.98
C PRO A 251 15.43 24.02 7.92
N ASN A 252 16.69 24.46 7.81
CA ASN A 252 17.09 25.54 6.87
C ASN A 252 16.60 25.26 5.43
N HIS A 253 16.86 24.06 4.90
CA HIS A 253 16.41 23.58 3.57
C HIS A 253 14.88 23.49 3.36
N LEU A 254 14.09 23.92 4.33
CA LEU A 254 12.63 24.02 4.25
C LEU A 254 12.16 25.42 4.75
N ASP A 255 13.06 26.41 4.83
CA ASP A 255 12.84 27.71 5.48
C ASP A 255 13.49 28.91 4.74
N THR A 256 12.68 29.57 3.92
CA THR A 256 13.00 30.76 3.09
C THR A 256 13.56 32.02 3.79
N ASP A 257 13.77 32.00 5.12
CA ASP A 257 14.29 33.09 6.00
C ASP A 257 15.04 32.43 7.18
N ALA A 258 16.06 31.61 6.89
CA ALA A 258 16.61 30.59 7.80
C ALA A 258 17.27 31.12 9.10
N ASP A 259 17.37 32.45 9.28
CA ASP A 259 17.85 33.08 10.51
C ASP A 259 16.87 34.09 11.19
N ASP A 260 15.62 34.20 10.70
CA ASP A 260 14.52 35.11 11.16
C ASP A 260 14.97 36.58 11.27
N ASP A 261 15.81 37.03 10.34
CA ASP A 261 16.20 38.43 10.13
C ASP A 261 15.10 39.25 9.42
N GLY A 262 14.41 38.63 8.45
CA GLY A 262 13.40 39.27 7.62
C GLY A 262 13.87 39.78 6.25
N LEU A 263 15.05 39.36 5.78
CA LEU A 263 15.33 39.13 4.37
C LEU A 263 14.88 37.73 3.96
N TRP A 264 15.02 37.38 2.68
CA TRP A 264 14.77 36.03 2.20
C TRP A 264 16.07 35.49 1.62
N ASP A 265 16.32 34.21 1.84
CA ASP A 265 17.57 33.52 1.49
C ASP A 265 17.92 33.75 0.00
N VAL A 266 16.92 33.78 -0.88
CA VAL A 266 17.01 34.06 -2.33
C VAL A 266 17.63 35.44 -2.67
N ASP A 267 17.41 36.44 -1.82
CA ASP A 267 17.95 37.81 -1.98
C ASP A 267 19.41 37.91 -1.45
N GLU A 268 19.84 36.94 -0.63
CA GLU A 268 21.13 36.88 0.07
C GLU A 268 22.14 35.94 -0.60
N GLY A 269 21.67 34.72 -0.90
CA GLY A 269 22.33 33.59 -1.52
C GLY A 269 23.44 32.97 -0.67
N ALA A 270 23.83 31.73 -1.02
CA ALA A 270 24.93 30.95 -0.44
C ALA A 270 26.36 31.51 -0.60
N GLY A 271 26.52 32.83 -0.69
CA GLY A 271 27.81 33.51 -0.57
C GLY A 271 28.27 33.66 0.89
N ASP A 272 29.54 34.02 1.06
CA ASP A 272 30.10 34.58 2.30
C ASP A 272 30.60 35.98 1.91
N ARG A 273 29.98 37.01 2.51
CA ARG A 273 30.17 38.40 2.10
C ARG A 273 31.34 39.10 2.78
N ASP A 274 31.65 38.76 4.02
CA ASP A 274 32.65 39.44 4.84
C ASP A 274 33.97 38.62 5.06
N ASP A 275 34.01 37.40 4.52
CA ASP A 275 35.07 36.37 4.62
C ASP A 275 35.24 35.81 6.07
N ASP A 276 34.20 35.76 6.93
CA ASP A 276 34.29 35.16 8.28
C ASP A 276 34.06 33.64 8.35
N GLY A 277 33.28 33.10 7.41
CA GLY A 277 33.04 31.67 7.22
C GLY A 277 31.61 31.19 7.43
N ILE A 278 30.68 32.06 7.84
CA ILE A 278 29.22 31.81 7.79
C ILE A 278 28.72 32.20 6.39
N ALA A 279 27.66 31.55 5.91
CA ALA A 279 27.00 31.93 4.65
C ALA A 279 25.95 33.03 4.92
N ASN A 280 25.63 33.89 3.94
CA ASN A 280 24.80 35.07 4.18
C ASN A 280 23.43 34.70 4.78
N TYR A 281 22.76 33.69 4.22
CA TYR A 281 21.48 33.13 4.66
C TYR A 281 21.49 32.49 6.07
N LEU A 282 22.61 32.55 6.78
CA LEU A 282 22.78 32.07 8.16
C LEU A 282 23.49 33.12 9.06
N ASP A 283 23.71 34.34 8.57
CA ASP A 283 24.40 35.43 9.29
C ASP A 283 23.49 36.66 9.46
N PRO A 284 22.69 36.72 10.56
CA PRO A 284 21.71 37.78 10.84
C PRO A 284 22.40 39.08 11.35
N VAL A 285 23.54 39.40 10.74
CA VAL A 285 24.43 40.51 11.07
C VAL A 285 25.03 41.23 9.84
N ASP A 286 25.05 40.65 8.62
CA ASP A 286 25.55 41.32 7.37
C ASP A 286 24.56 41.35 6.17
N ASP A 287 23.29 41.01 6.46
CA ASP A 287 21.99 41.16 5.77
C ASP A 287 21.72 42.54 5.11
N LEU A 288 22.58 42.96 4.17
CA LEU A 288 22.38 44.20 3.42
C LEU A 288 22.56 44.03 1.91
N PRO A 289 21.58 44.40 1.07
CA PRO A 289 21.68 44.22 -0.38
C PRO A 289 22.84 45.03 -1.00
N PRO A 290 23.35 44.62 -2.17
CA PRO A 290 24.55 45.21 -2.76
C PRO A 290 24.38 46.68 -3.20
N GLU A 291 25.22 47.54 -2.58
CA GLU A 291 25.47 48.97 -2.84
C GLU A 291 24.46 50.04 -2.37
N ALA A 292 24.74 50.63 -1.20
CA ALA A 292 24.51 52.05 -0.93
C ALA A 292 25.79 52.74 -0.35
N PRO A 293 26.41 53.73 -1.03
CA PRO A 293 27.73 54.23 -0.62
C PRO A 293 27.73 55.35 0.45
N ASP A 294 28.61 55.17 1.44
CA ASP A 294 29.28 56.19 2.30
C ASP A 294 28.43 57.15 3.18
N ALA A 295 28.28 56.87 4.49
CA ALA A 295 28.13 57.90 5.53
C ALA A 295 28.44 57.49 7.01
N LEU A 296 29.72 57.50 7.41
CA LEU A 296 30.20 57.52 8.82
C LEU A 296 29.80 58.82 9.59
N PRO A 297 29.96 58.95 10.94
CA PRO A 297 29.76 57.99 12.06
C PRO A 297 29.21 58.62 13.40
N ASP A 298 29.17 57.80 14.47
CA ASP A 298 29.40 58.12 15.92
C ASP A 298 28.25 58.74 16.77
N ALA A 299 27.71 57.97 17.74
CA ALA A 299 27.89 58.26 19.20
C ALA A 299 27.06 57.38 20.19
N GLY A 300 27.72 56.40 20.82
CA GLY A 300 27.83 56.30 22.29
C GLY A 300 26.64 56.03 23.23
N THR A 301 26.64 54.80 23.77
CA THR A 301 26.58 54.45 25.22
C THR A 301 25.32 54.67 26.09
N ASP A 302 25.08 53.63 26.91
CA ASP A 302 24.49 53.59 28.27
C ASP A 302 22.98 53.30 28.46
N VAL A 303 22.73 52.04 28.87
CA VAL A 303 21.52 51.47 29.48
C VAL A 303 21.12 52.24 30.77
N PRO A 304 19.81 52.37 31.08
CA PRO A 304 19.37 51.74 32.33
C PRO A 304 17.99 51.04 32.27
N ASP A 305 17.93 49.98 33.07
CA ASP A 305 16.83 49.05 33.38
C ASP A 305 15.72 49.63 34.32
N VAL A 306 14.65 48.86 34.48
CA VAL A 306 13.47 48.87 35.39
C VAL A 306 12.38 49.96 35.33
N GLY A 307 11.13 49.48 35.13
CA GLY A 307 10.00 49.93 35.96
C GLY A 307 8.59 49.89 35.35
N GLU A 308 7.71 49.05 35.94
CA GLU A 308 6.22 49.16 36.00
C GLU A 308 5.66 50.60 35.99
N VAL A 309 4.42 50.92 35.58
CA VAL A 309 3.14 50.41 36.15
C VAL A 309 1.88 50.75 35.31
N GLU A 310 0.82 49.98 35.54
CA GLU A 310 -0.64 50.29 35.46
C GLU A 310 -1.35 50.51 34.10
N SER A 311 -2.20 49.54 33.75
CA SER A 311 -3.46 49.71 32.98
C SER A 311 -4.43 50.66 33.69
N PRO A 312 -5.52 51.13 33.02
CA PRO A 312 -6.80 50.45 33.29
C PRO A 312 -7.86 50.48 32.14
N ASP A 313 -8.78 49.50 32.17
CA ASP A 313 -10.25 49.62 31.99
C ASP A 313 -10.83 50.32 30.72
N THR A 314 -11.89 49.84 30.03
CA THR A 314 -12.98 48.91 30.43
C THR A 314 -13.89 48.53 29.23
N ASP A 315 -14.65 47.44 29.42
CA ASP A 315 -16.04 47.19 28.93
C ASP A 315 -16.35 47.00 27.42
N GLU A 316 -16.31 45.71 27.03
CA GLU A 316 -17.34 44.91 26.32
C GLU A 316 -18.84 45.25 26.65
N PRO A 317 -19.88 44.63 26.01
CA PRO A 317 -19.88 43.62 24.93
C PRO A 317 -20.98 43.80 23.83
N ASP A 318 -21.01 42.82 22.90
CA ASP A 318 -22.19 42.21 22.24
C ASP A 318 -23.15 43.04 21.35
N SER A 319 -23.28 42.65 20.07
CA SER A 319 -24.38 41.76 19.58
C SER A 319 -24.85 42.00 18.12
N THR A 320 -25.10 40.88 17.42
CA THR A 320 -26.08 40.66 16.33
C THR A 320 -25.94 41.36 14.96
N SER A 321 -25.61 40.56 13.95
CA SER A 321 -26.16 40.59 12.57
C SER A 321 -27.70 40.38 12.56
N PRO A 322 -28.45 40.45 11.43
CA PRO A 322 -28.03 40.55 10.02
C PRO A 322 -28.91 41.51 9.17
N SER A 323 -28.96 41.24 7.86
CA SER A 323 -30.05 41.49 6.87
C SER A 323 -30.02 42.75 5.98
N ASP A 324 -29.80 42.45 4.69
CA ASP A 324 -30.67 42.74 3.55
C ASP A 324 -30.59 44.08 2.77
N ASP A 325 -30.28 43.87 1.49
CA ASP A 325 -30.97 44.37 0.30
C ASP A 325 -30.73 45.79 -0.28
N THR A 326 -30.05 45.74 -1.42
CA THR A 326 -30.51 46.28 -2.73
C THR A 326 -30.15 47.70 -3.19
N THR A 327 -29.99 47.78 -4.51
CA THR A 327 -30.11 48.94 -5.43
C THR A 327 -28.87 49.79 -5.73
N SER A 328 -28.09 49.31 -6.71
CA SER A 328 -27.75 50.09 -7.93
C SER A 328 -29.02 50.69 -8.59
N PRO A 329 -28.97 51.73 -9.46
CA PRO A 329 -27.81 52.11 -10.28
C PRO A 329 -27.58 53.62 -10.57
N ALA A 330 -26.53 53.86 -11.37
CA ALA A 330 -26.41 54.83 -12.47
C ALA A 330 -25.77 56.24 -12.25
N ASP A 331 -24.84 56.51 -13.18
CA ASP A 331 -24.66 57.75 -13.97
C ASP A 331 -23.94 59.00 -13.38
N ASP A 332 -22.69 59.25 -13.82
CA ASP A 332 -22.39 60.03 -15.06
C ASP A 332 -21.25 61.08 -14.96
N THR A 333 -20.30 61.00 -15.91
CA THR A 333 -19.32 62.02 -16.38
C THR A 333 -18.32 62.73 -15.42
N THR A 334 -17.02 62.72 -15.76
CA THR A 334 -16.39 63.76 -16.63
C THR A 334 -14.86 63.60 -16.77
N SER A 335 -14.36 63.55 -18.01
CA SER A 335 -12.94 63.74 -18.39
C SER A 335 -12.75 65.09 -19.13
N PRO A 336 -11.55 65.43 -19.67
CA PRO A 336 -10.40 66.09 -19.00
C PRO A 336 -10.26 67.57 -19.51
N PRO A 337 -9.09 68.26 -19.68
CA PRO A 337 -7.92 67.85 -20.50
C PRO A 337 -6.51 68.46 -20.13
N ASP A 338 -5.55 68.21 -21.03
CA ASP A 338 -4.26 68.91 -21.35
C ASP A 338 -3.03 68.78 -20.41
N ASP A 339 -1.75 68.81 -20.85
CA ASP A 339 -0.97 68.40 -22.07
C ASP A 339 0.48 68.97 -21.94
N THR A 340 1.47 68.41 -22.69
CA THR A 340 2.85 68.91 -22.97
C THR A 340 3.92 68.76 -21.86
N THR A 341 5.15 68.26 -22.08
CA THR A 341 6.16 68.52 -23.16
C THR A 341 7.29 67.47 -23.24
N SER A 342 7.94 67.32 -24.41
CA SER A 342 9.06 66.39 -24.70
C SER A 342 10.48 67.07 -24.73
N PRO A 343 11.57 66.48 -25.30
CA PRO A 343 12.83 66.10 -24.63
C PRO A 343 14.04 67.03 -24.95
N PRO A 344 15.29 66.69 -24.53
CA PRO A 344 16.30 66.01 -25.40
C PRO A 344 17.27 65.07 -24.60
N ASP A 345 18.30 64.36 -25.10
CA ASP A 345 18.86 63.82 -26.36
C ASP A 345 20.36 63.48 -26.06
N ASP A 346 21.05 62.72 -26.94
CA ASP A 346 22.53 62.59 -27.08
C ASP A 346 23.42 61.75 -26.09
N THR A 347 23.89 60.59 -26.60
CA THR A 347 25.31 60.22 -26.95
C THR A 347 26.16 59.12 -26.24
N ASP A 348 26.86 58.37 -27.12
CA ASP A 348 28.13 57.60 -27.02
C ASP A 348 28.06 56.14 -26.49
N GLY A 349 28.65 55.10 -27.11
CA GLY A 349 29.24 54.99 -28.46
C GLY A 349 30.47 54.05 -28.58
N GLY A 350 30.40 53.03 -29.46
CA GLY A 350 31.56 52.21 -29.93
C GLY A 350 32.13 51.19 -28.92
N ASP A 351 32.89 50.16 -29.32
CA ASP A 351 33.37 49.79 -30.66
C ASP A 351 33.58 48.26 -30.78
N ASP A 352 33.62 47.81 -32.04
CA ASP A 352 34.05 46.56 -32.71
C ASP A 352 35.01 45.55 -32.01
N GLY A 353 35.30 44.32 -32.50
CA GLY A 353 35.07 43.52 -33.73
C GLY A 353 36.18 42.42 -33.82
N LEU A 354 36.29 41.45 -34.75
CA LEU A 354 35.56 41.03 -35.96
C LEU A 354 36.22 39.72 -36.53
N ILE A 355 35.54 38.93 -37.40
CA ILE A 355 36.02 37.85 -38.37
C ILE A 355 36.80 36.60 -37.85
N ASP A 356 36.97 35.44 -38.54
CA ASP A 356 36.35 34.70 -39.71
C ASP A 356 36.64 33.16 -39.58
N GLY A 357 36.04 32.16 -40.27
CA GLY A 357 34.86 32.09 -41.18
C GLY A 357 34.75 30.75 -41.99
N GLU A 358 33.51 30.34 -42.38
CA GLU A 358 33.11 29.27 -43.36
C GLU A 358 33.35 27.75 -43.10
N GLY A 359 32.41 26.85 -43.47
CA GLY A 359 32.66 25.38 -43.42
C GLY A 359 31.54 24.34 -43.72
N ILE A 360 30.71 24.48 -44.76
CA ILE A 360 29.62 23.55 -45.20
C ILE A 360 30.06 22.07 -45.40
N TYR A 361 29.23 21.06 -45.00
CA TYR A 361 28.78 19.91 -45.85
C TYR A 361 27.84 18.87 -45.16
N LEU A 362 26.66 18.60 -45.74
CA LEU A 362 25.80 17.41 -45.52
C LEU A 362 26.08 16.33 -46.61
N PRO A 363 25.90 15.01 -46.36
CA PRO A 363 24.60 14.37 -46.70
C PRO A 363 24.18 13.09 -45.92
N LYS A 364 22.85 12.85 -45.82
CA LYS A 364 22.17 11.54 -45.55
C LYS A 364 22.17 10.65 -46.85
N PRO A 365 21.53 9.44 -46.98
CA PRO A 365 21.04 8.42 -46.02
C PRO A 365 21.31 6.91 -46.37
N THR A 366 20.99 6.00 -45.42
CA THR A 366 20.39 4.62 -45.54
C THR A 366 21.17 3.34 -45.97
N PRO A 367 20.79 2.13 -45.43
CA PRO A 367 21.48 0.80 -45.52
C PRO A 367 20.92 -0.08 -46.69
N PRO A 368 20.85 -1.46 -46.74
CA PRO A 368 21.29 -2.56 -45.83
C PRO A 368 21.94 -3.82 -46.50
N GLY A 369 22.19 -4.91 -45.73
CA GLY A 369 22.38 -6.28 -46.27
C GLY A 369 23.13 -7.31 -45.41
N VAL A 370 22.49 -8.45 -45.13
CA VAL A 370 22.99 -9.64 -44.38
C VAL A 370 23.90 -10.56 -45.22
N LEU A 371 24.95 -11.20 -44.64
CA LEU A 371 25.30 -12.64 -44.81
C LEU A 371 26.58 -13.13 -44.06
N VAL A 372 26.50 -14.38 -43.57
CA VAL A 372 27.50 -15.22 -42.86
C VAL A 372 28.75 -15.63 -43.67
N ASP A 373 29.92 -15.77 -43.03
CA ASP A 373 30.47 -17.08 -42.53
C ASP A 373 31.93 -16.99 -41.97
N ARG A 374 32.20 -17.78 -40.92
CA ARG A 374 33.47 -18.26 -40.29
C ARG A 374 34.87 -17.69 -40.65
N LEU A 375 35.67 -17.49 -39.59
CA LEU A 375 37.01 -18.13 -39.45
C LEU A 375 37.37 -18.45 -37.98
N LEU A 376 38.25 -19.45 -37.76
CA LEU A 376 38.62 -20.07 -36.47
C LEU A 376 40.07 -19.74 -36.03
N VAL A 377 40.47 -20.25 -34.83
CA VAL A 377 41.82 -20.70 -34.36
C VAL A 377 42.55 -19.77 -33.34
N PRO A 378 43.13 -20.26 -32.20
CA PRO A 378 42.77 -21.36 -31.27
C PRO A 378 43.04 -21.07 -29.75
N ILE A 379 42.88 -22.08 -28.88
CA ILE A 379 43.10 -22.09 -27.40
C ILE A 379 44.57 -22.41 -27.02
N PRO A 380 45.03 -22.13 -25.77
CA PRO A 380 45.34 -23.25 -24.86
C PRO A 380 44.96 -23.06 -23.36
N ARG A 381 44.71 -24.19 -22.67
CA ARG A 381 44.50 -24.33 -21.20
C ARG A 381 45.82 -24.29 -20.41
N LEU A 382 45.75 -24.06 -19.08
CA LEU A 382 46.50 -24.86 -18.08
C LEU A 382 45.91 -24.77 -16.65
N GLU A 383 46.42 -25.61 -15.74
CA GLU A 383 45.80 -26.06 -14.48
C GLU A 383 46.42 -25.45 -13.18
N VAL A 384 45.56 -25.34 -12.15
CA VAL A 384 45.72 -25.56 -10.69
C VAL A 384 47.13 -25.82 -10.09
N VAL A 385 47.43 -25.19 -8.93
CA VAL A 385 48.01 -25.72 -7.64
C VAL A 385 48.72 -24.58 -6.85
N PRO A 386 48.70 -24.54 -5.48
CA PRO A 386 48.98 -23.33 -4.68
C PRO A 386 50.36 -23.31 -3.97
N GLU A 387 50.65 -22.23 -3.21
CA GLU A 387 51.79 -22.09 -2.28
C GLU A 387 51.35 -21.58 -0.88
N GLU A 388 52.02 -22.07 0.16
CA GLU A 388 52.06 -21.55 1.55
C GLU A 388 53.47 -20.99 1.86
N ASP A 389 53.72 -20.59 3.12
CA ASP A 389 54.98 -20.12 3.77
C ASP A 389 55.19 -18.58 3.83
N ASP A 390 55.70 -17.95 4.91
CA ASP A 390 55.93 -18.33 6.33
C ASP A 390 56.41 -17.07 7.16
N VAL A 391 56.45 -17.17 8.50
CA VAL A 391 57.21 -16.41 9.53
C VAL A 391 56.81 -14.98 9.96
N GLY A 392 56.62 -14.80 11.29
CA GLY A 392 56.71 -13.50 11.97
C GLY A 392 56.52 -13.50 13.51
N GLU A 393 57.55 -13.89 14.28
CA GLU A 393 57.63 -13.76 15.77
C GLU A 393 58.66 -12.65 16.15
N PRO A 394 58.66 -12.00 17.35
CA PRO A 394 59.04 -12.69 18.62
C PRO A 394 58.61 -12.10 20.01
N SER A 395 58.91 -12.89 21.06
CA SER A 395 59.38 -12.55 22.44
C SER A 395 58.44 -12.13 23.60
N ASP A 396 58.24 -13.09 24.54
CA ASP A 396 58.50 -13.10 26.00
C ASP A 396 58.14 -11.91 26.94
N ASP A 397 57.34 -12.15 28.00
CA ASP A 397 57.87 -12.28 29.40
C ASP A 397 56.82 -12.66 30.52
N VAL A 398 57.25 -13.54 31.45
CA VAL A 398 56.83 -13.73 32.88
C VAL A 398 55.51 -14.48 33.30
N ASP A 399 55.64 -15.26 34.39
CA ASP A 399 54.85 -16.38 34.98
C ASP A 399 54.50 -16.05 36.49
N PRO A 400 53.98 -16.92 37.40
CA PRO A 400 53.02 -18.05 37.40
C PRO A 400 51.82 -17.89 38.41
N GLY A 401 50.93 -18.90 38.49
CA GLY A 401 50.18 -19.17 39.74
C GLY A 401 49.12 -20.30 39.74
N ASP A 402 49.55 -21.53 40.04
CA ASP A 402 48.99 -22.48 41.03
C ASP A 402 47.49 -22.94 41.00
N ASP A 403 47.10 -24.20 41.28
CA ASP A 403 47.82 -25.48 41.47
C ASP A 403 46.80 -26.66 41.58
N VAL A 404 47.24 -27.92 41.35
CA VAL A 404 46.68 -29.26 41.74
C VAL A 404 45.15 -29.61 41.56
N ALA A 405 44.71 -30.87 41.40
CA ALA A 405 45.35 -32.19 41.49
C ALA A 405 44.69 -33.25 40.56
N SER A 406 45.40 -34.36 40.32
CA SER A 406 44.87 -35.59 39.71
C SER A 406 44.98 -36.81 40.65
N SER A 407 44.12 -37.81 40.46
CA SER A 407 44.30 -39.25 40.79
C SER A 407 42.99 -39.97 40.42
N VAL A 408 42.91 -41.01 39.57
CA VAL A 408 43.76 -42.19 39.34
C VAL A 408 43.83 -43.12 40.55
N GLU A 409 43.04 -44.20 40.51
CA GLU A 409 43.56 -45.56 40.68
C GLU A 409 42.64 -46.62 40.05
N ALA A 410 43.19 -47.44 39.16
CA ALA A 410 42.71 -48.79 38.86
C ALA A 410 43.51 -49.76 39.75
N ASN A 411 43.15 -51.02 40.04
CA ASN A 411 42.60 -52.10 39.22
C ASN A 411 42.30 -53.28 40.19
N VAL A 412 41.53 -54.29 39.76
CA VAL A 412 41.90 -55.72 39.85
C VAL A 412 40.85 -56.56 39.12
N VAL A 413 41.31 -57.60 38.43
CA VAL A 413 40.57 -58.40 37.45
C VAL A 413 40.38 -59.84 37.95
N GLU A 414 39.21 -60.44 37.71
CA GLU A 414 39.01 -61.76 37.07
C GLU A 414 37.55 -62.25 37.21
N GLY A 415 36.93 -62.73 36.12
CA GLY A 415 35.50 -63.13 36.14
C GLY A 415 34.88 -63.56 34.80
N LYS A 416 35.68 -64.21 33.95
CA LYS A 416 35.37 -64.70 32.60
C LYS A 416 34.08 -65.55 32.48
N GLU A 417 33.14 -65.16 31.62
CA GLU A 417 32.68 -65.99 30.47
C GLU A 417 31.86 -65.21 29.42
N ARG A 418 31.95 -65.61 28.14
CA ARG A 418 31.20 -65.04 27.01
C ARG A 418 30.24 -66.09 26.45
N GLY A 419 28.98 -65.73 26.24
CA GLY A 419 27.99 -66.56 25.53
C GLY A 419 26.99 -65.69 24.76
N ARG A 420 27.05 -65.72 23.43
CA ARG A 420 26.20 -64.93 22.52
C ARG A 420 25.22 -65.85 21.80
N LEU A 421 23.91 -65.75 22.08
CA LEU A 421 22.86 -66.31 21.22
C LEU A 421 21.60 -65.41 21.18
N GLN A 422 21.53 -64.66 20.09
CA GLN A 422 20.38 -64.38 19.23
C GLN A 422 19.02 -65.07 19.56
N GLY A 423 17.93 -64.28 19.56
CA GLY A 423 16.60 -64.75 19.17
C GLY A 423 15.38 -64.22 19.95
N GLY A 424 14.43 -63.60 19.23
CA GLY A 424 13.01 -63.60 19.61
C GLY A 424 12.43 -62.32 20.22
N VAL A 425 12.01 -61.36 19.40
CA VAL A 425 10.88 -60.49 19.76
C VAL A 425 9.60 -61.33 19.57
N MET A 426 8.91 -61.66 20.65
CA MET A 426 7.59 -62.29 20.60
C MET A 426 6.52 -61.22 20.71
N CYS A 427 5.72 -61.06 19.65
CA CYS A 427 4.42 -60.41 19.79
C CYS A 427 3.50 -61.35 20.58
N SER A 428 3.03 -60.93 21.75
CA SER A 428 1.84 -61.53 22.35
C SER A 428 0.65 -60.69 21.93
N ALA A 429 -0.25 -61.28 21.15
CA ALA A 429 -1.49 -60.64 20.75
C ALA A 429 -2.58 -60.99 21.76
N ASP A 430 -2.96 -60.02 22.58
CA ASP A 430 -4.29 -59.94 23.19
C ASP A 430 -4.76 -58.49 23.04
N GLY A 431 -6.00 -58.31 22.57
CA GLY A 431 -6.40 -57.09 21.87
C GLY A 431 -7.16 -56.07 22.72
N ALA A 432 -6.65 -54.85 22.76
CA ALA A 432 -7.41 -53.60 22.80
C ALA A 432 -6.54 -52.48 22.22
N GLY A 433 -6.77 -52.12 20.95
CA GLY A 433 -6.06 -51.01 20.31
C GLY A 433 -6.63 -49.68 20.80
N HIS A 434 -6.01 -49.06 21.80
CA HIS A 434 -6.43 -47.74 22.29
C HIS A 434 -5.95 -46.63 21.33
N PRO A 435 -6.84 -45.72 20.86
CA PRO A 435 -6.47 -44.72 19.86
C PRO A 435 -5.47 -43.66 20.35
N GLY A 436 -5.36 -43.43 21.66
CA GLY A 436 -4.50 -42.39 22.23
C GLY A 436 -3.00 -42.54 21.93
N ALA A 437 -2.51 -43.75 21.68
CA ALA A 437 -1.09 -43.99 21.39
C ALA A 437 -0.63 -43.40 20.03
N ALA A 438 -1.53 -43.30 19.04
CA ALA A 438 -1.20 -42.72 17.74
C ALA A 438 -1.15 -41.18 17.79
N PHE A 439 -2.12 -40.56 18.47
CA PHE A 439 -2.20 -39.10 18.61
C PHE A 439 -1.06 -38.53 19.46
N ALA A 440 -0.64 -39.22 20.53
CA ALA A 440 0.52 -38.81 21.33
C ALA A 440 1.82 -38.76 20.52
N VAL A 441 1.99 -39.65 19.54
CA VAL A 441 3.15 -39.64 18.63
C VAL A 441 3.07 -38.48 17.63
N MET A 442 1.89 -38.20 17.07
CA MET A 442 1.69 -37.06 16.16
C MET A 442 1.93 -35.71 16.86
N ALA A 443 1.40 -35.53 18.07
CA ALA A 443 1.63 -34.32 18.87
C ALA A 443 3.12 -34.16 19.25
N ALA A 444 3.82 -35.25 19.61
CA ALA A 444 5.24 -35.21 19.89
C ALA A 444 6.09 -34.83 18.64
N LEU A 445 5.67 -35.25 17.44
CA LEU A 445 6.32 -34.85 16.19
C LEU A 445 6.08 -33.37 15.86
N LEU A 446 4.87 -32.85 16.08
CA LEU A 446 4.57 -31.42 15.92
C LEU A 446 5.38 -30.56 16.90
N CYS A 447 5.46 -30.94 18.18
CA CYS A 447 6.30 -30.25 19.16
C CYS A 447 7.81 -30.33 18.83
N LEU A 448 8.28 -31.44 18.25
CA LEU A 448 9.67 -31.57 17.77
C LEU A 448 9.95 -30.66 16.57
N PHE A 449 8.98 -30.48 15.66
CA PHE A 449 9.05 -29.55 14.54
C PHE A 449 9.12 -28.09 15.03
N LEU A 450 8.20 -27.68 15.89
CA LEU A 450 8.19 -26.35 16.52
C LEU A 450 9.46 -26.06 17.33
N SER A 451 10.06 -27.08 17.97
CA SER A 451 11.33 -26.93 18.71
C SER A 451 12.57 -26.66 17.84
N ARG A 452 12.43 -26.70 16.49
CA ARG A 452 13.54 -26.57 15.53
C ARG A 452 13.55 -25.26 14.73
N ARG A 453 12.48 -24.47 14.68
CA ARG A 453 12.52 -23.13 14.06
C ARG A 453 13.46 -22.20 14.87
N ARG A 454 14.34 -21.47 14.18
CA ARG A 454 15.39 -20.62 14.77
C ARG A 454 14.91 -19.16 14.98
N GLY A 455 13.84 -18.95 15.75
CA GLY A 455 13.42 -17.60 16.19
C GLY A 455 14.00 -17.17 17.55
N PRO A 456 13.98 -15.87 17.91
CA PRO A 456 14.68 -15.34 19.09
C PRO A 456 14.04 -15.69 20.45
N HIS A 457 12.74 -16.03 20.48
CA HIS A 457 11.96 -16.12 21.72
C HIS A 457 12.36 -17.30 22.64
N ARG A 458 13.11 -16.99 23.70
CA ARG A 458 13.57 -17.98 24.71
C ARG A 458 12.42 -18.65 25.47
N LEU A 459 11.28 -17.98 25.63
CA LEU A 459 10.11 -18.49 26.37
C LEU A 459 9.41 -19.65 25.63
N ALA A 460 9.18 -19.52 24.32
CA ALA A 460 8.54 -20.54 23.50
C ALA A 460 9.29 -21.90 23.57
N ARG A 461 10.62 -21.86 23.63
CA ARG A 461 11.47 -23.07 23.79
C ARG A 461 11.31 -23.74 25.16
N VAL A 462 10.94 -22.99 26.21
CA VAL A 462 10.62 -23.54 27.54
C VAL A 462 9.23 -24.18 27.53
N VAL A 463 8.24 -23.48 26.97
CA VAL A 463 6.86 -23.98 26.83
C VAL A 463 6.83 -25.27 25.99
N ALA A 464 7.48 -25.28 24.82
CA ALA A 464 7.56 -26.46 23.96
C ALA A 464 8.24 -27.67 24.66
N ARG A 465 9.24 -27.43 25.53
CA ARG A 465 9.87 -28.50 26.33
C ARG A 465 8.95 -29.03 27.43
N GLN A 466 8.14 -28.18 28.05
CA GLN A 466 7.15 -28.61 29.05
C GLN A 466 5.98 -29.36 28.39
N LEU A 467 5.52 -28.92 27.22
CA LEU A 467 4.54 -29.65 26.39
C LEU A 467 5.05 -31.06 26.02
N LEU A 468 6.32 -31.17 25.60
CA LEU A 468 6.95 -32.46 25.31
C LEU A 468 7.03 -33.36 26.56
N ALA A 469 7.27 -32.78 27.74
CA ALA A 469 7.31 -33.50 29.01
C ALA A 469 5.91 -33.98 29.46
N MET A 470 4.86 -33.16 29.27
CA MET A 470 3.47 -33.56 29.54
C MET A 470 3.01 -34.68 28.60
N LEU A 471 3.30 -34.58 27.30
CA LEU A 471 3.01 -35.63 26.32
C LEU A 471 3.77 -36.93 26.61
N ALA A 472 5.04 -36.84 27.05
CA ALA A 472 5.79 -38.00 27.50
C ALA A 472 5.21 -38.63 28.78
N ALA A 473 4.75 -37.82 29.75
CA ALA A 473 4.07 -38.31 30.95
C ALA A 473 2.74 -39.01 30.61
N ALA A 474 1.95 -38.46 29.68
CA ALA A 474 0.75 -39.08 29.17
C ALA A 474 1.03 -40.43 28.46
N GLY A 475 2.16 -40.57 27.77
CA GLY A 475 2.62 -41.85 27.21
C GLY A 475 3.02 -42.89 28.27
N VAL A 476 3.58 -42.45 29.40
CA VAL A 476 3.96 -43.35 30.51
C VAL A 476 2.75 -43.94 31.24
N LEU A 477 1.60 -43.25 31.26
CA LEU A 477 0.35 -43.71 31.89
C LEU A 477 -0.20 -45.05 31.37
N ALA A 478 0.19 -45.48 30.16
CA ALA A 478 -0.16 -46.79 29.63
C ALA A 478 0.60 -47.96 30.32
N SER A 479 1.60 -47.67 31.16
CA SER A 479 2.58 -48.64 31.66
C SER A 479 2.32 -49.13 33.09
N GLY A 480 1.12 -49.67 33.35
CA GLY A 480 0.81 -50.39 34.60
C GLY A 480 -0.07 -49.60 35.58
N ARG A 481 -1.39 -49.79 35.46
CA ARG A 481 -2.37 -49.31 36.45
C ARG A 481 -2.28 -50.15 37.72
N ALA A 482 -1.90 -49.52 38.84
CA ALA A 482 -2.14 -50.09 40.16
C ALA A 482 -3.63 -49.92 40.53
N ALA A 483 -4.16 -50.82 41.36
CA ALA A 483 -5.52 -50.68 41.88
C ALA A 483 -5.56 -49.54 42.91
N ALA A 484 -6.37 -48.53 42.64
CA ALA A 484 -6.43 -47.30 43.40
C ALA A 484 -7.20 -47.44 44.73
N GLN A 485 -6.75 -46.74 45.77
CA GLN A 485 -7.38 -46.74 47.11
C GLN A 485 -8.56 -45.76 47.24
N GLY A 486 -8.68 -44.80 46.32
CA GLY A 486 -9.72 -43.78 46.32
C GLY A 486 -9.71 -42.96 45.03
N PHE A 487 -10.65 -42.02 44.90
CA PHE A 487 -10.82 -41.19 43.70
C PHE A 487 -11.40 -39.81 44.04
N ASP A 488 -11.32 -38.85 43.11
CA ASP A 488 -11.93 -37.52 43.26
C ASP A 488 -13.45 -37.62 43.45
N GLY A 489 -13.96 -37.17 44.61
CA GLY A 489 -15.37 -37.15 44.95
C GLY A 489 -16.28 -36.25 44.10
N THR A 490 -15.76 -35.64 43.03
CA THR A 490 -16.48 -34.77 42.10
C THR A 490 -16.21 -35.14 40.62
N THR A 491 -17.16 -34.83 39.73
CA THR A 491 -17.05 -35.12 38.28
C THR A 491 -17.12 -33.88 37.39
N LEU A 492 -18.09 -33.00 37.59
CA LEU A 492 -18.11 -31.68 36.93
C LEU A 492 -17.15 -30.73 37.64
N ARG A 493 -16.14 -30.26 36.90
CA ARG A 493 -15.16 -29.25 37.29
C ARG A 493 -15.45 -27.92 36.60
N LEU A 494 -15.13 -26.82 37.28
CA LEU A 494 -15.19 -25.46 36.73
C LEU A 494 -13.82 -25.04 36.20
N THR A 495 -13.79 -24.23 35.15
CA THR A 495 -12.60 -23.59 34.55
C THR A 495 -12.68 -22.06 34.63
N ALA A 496 -11.63 -21.36 34.18
CA ALA A 496 -11.58 -19.90 34.16
C ALA A 496 -12.75 -19.26 33.37
N PRO A 497 -13.36 -18.16 33.87
CA PRO A 497 -14.21 -17.28 33.07
C PRO A 497 -13.48 -16.72 31.84
N GLY A 498 -14.25 -16.22 30.86
CA GLY A 498 -13.73 -15.77 29.57
C GLY A 498 -13.37 -16.90 28.59
N THR A 499 -13.11 -18.13 29.07
CA THR A 499 -12.80 -19.28 28.20
C THR A 499 -14.00 -20.17 27.86
N GLY A 500 -15.23 -19.81 28.28
CA GLY A 500 -16.46 -20.47 27.88
C GLY A 500 -17.62 -20.44 28.87
N VAL A 501 -18.72 -21.08 28.48
CA VAL A 501 -20.00 -21.04 29.22
C VAL A 501 -19.91 -21.86 30.50
N LEU A 502 -20.25 -21.23 31.64
CA LEU A 502 -20.47 -21.93 32.91
C LEU A 502 -19.26 -22.74 33.41
N GLY A 503 -18.05 -22.20 33.28
CA GLY A 503 -16.81 -22.84 33.73
C GLY A 503 -16.52 -24.14 32.96
N GLY A 504 -16.73 -24.13 31.64
CA GLY A 504 -16.25 -25.16 30.73
C GLY A 504 -15.53 -24.53 29.56
N HIS A 505 -14.69 -25.29 28.87
CA HIS A 505 -13.99 -24.82 27.68
C HIS A 505 -14.99 -24.54 26.53
N HIS A 506 -14.81 -23.40 25.88
CA HIS A 506 -15.34 -23.03 24.57
C HIS A 506 -14.28 -23.27 23.48
N ALA A 507 -14.68 -23.18 22.22
CA ALA A 507 -13.78 -23.43 21.09
C ALA A 507 -12.84 -22.25 20.80
N SER A 508 -13.30 -21.00 20.95
CA SER A 508 -12.46 -19.80 20.84
C SER A 508 -11.23 -19.81 21.76
N THR A 509 -10.12 -19.28 21.30
CA THR A 509 -8.82 -19.10 21.99
C THR A 509 -8.72 -17.76 22.70
N LEU A 510 -7.62 -17.53 23.42
CA LEU A 510 -7.31 -16.26 24.08
C LEU A 510 -6.55 -15.26 23.19
N GLY A 511 -6.16 -15.64 21.97
CA GLY A 511 -5.28 -14.83 21.10
C GLY A 511 -3.80 -14.93 21.48
N LEU A 512 -2.91 -14.32 20.69
CA LEU A 512 -1.48 -14.29 21.00
C LEU A 512 -1.24 -13.44 22.26
N TRP A 513 -0.57 -14.02 23.28
CA TRP A 513 -0.31 -13.42 24.61
C TRP A 513 -1.52 -13.04 25.47
N GLY A 514 -2.75 -13.17 24.97
CA GLY A 514 -3.96 -12.96 25.77
C GLY A 514 -4.02 -13.90 26.97
N TYR A 515 -4.60 -13.45 28.08
CA TYR A 515 -4.58 -14.19 29.35
C TYR A 515 -5.96 -14.22 30.01
N SER A 516 -6.17 -15.25 30.83
CA SER A 516 -7.30 -15.33 31.77
C SER A 516 -6.80 -15.83 33.13
N ALA A 517 -7.21 -15.14 34.20
CA ALA A 517 -6.91 -15.51 35.58
C ALA A 517 -8.17 -15.35 36.41
N GLY A 518 -8.51 -16.33 37.24
CA GLY A 518 -9.75 -16.28 38.02
C GLY A 518 -9.79 -17.25 39.18
N PHE A 519 -10.86 -17.13 39.97
CA PHE A 519 -11.20 -18.08 41.00
C PHE A 519 -12.69 -18.43 40.96
N SER A 520 -12.98 -19.67 41.33
CA SER A 520 -14.34 -20.15 41.54
C SER A 520 -14.54 -20.54 42.99
N THR A 521 -15.73 -20.32 43.53
CA THR A 521 -16.14 -20.89 44.82
C THR A 521 -17.38 -21.74 44.58
N GLU A 522 -17.46 -22.89 45.23
CA GLU A 522 -18.60 -23.79 45.07
C GLU A 522 -19.02 -24.46 46.38
N TYR A 523 -20.30 -24.75 46.48
CA TYR A 523 -20.90 -25.59 47.52
C TYR A 523 -21.66 -26.73 46.85
N LEU A 524 -21.33 -27.96 47.26
CA LEU A 524 -21.94 -29.19 46.78
C LEU A 524 -22.70 -29.85 47.92
N ARG A 525 -23.97 -30.17 47.68
CA ARG A 525 -24.79 -30.95 48.62
C ARG A 525 -24.76 -32.43 48.27
N ASP A 526 -24.20 -33.23 49.17
CA ASP A 526 -24.30 -34.69 49.14
C ASP A 526 -23.89 -35.32 47.78
N PRO A 527 -22.71 -35.02 47.21
CA PRO A 527 -22.31 -35.49 45.87
C PRO A 527 -21.89 -36.95 45.83
N PHE A 528 -21.63 -37.61 46.96
CA PHE A 528 -21.46 -39.07 46.99
C PHE A 528 -22.10 -39.70 48.23
N VAL A 529 -23.29 -40.25 48.03
CA VAL A 529 -24.06 -41.00 49.02
C VAL A 529 -24.20 -42.44 48.55
N THR A 530 -23.94 -43.39 49.44
CA THR A 530 -24.14 -44.83 49.22
C THR A 530 -25.08 -45.38 50.29
N VAL A 531 -25.69 -46.54 50.04
CA VAL A 531 -26.58 -47.22 50.99
C VAL A 531 -25.92 -48.53 51.39
N LYS A 532 -25.62 -48.68 52.68
CA LYS A 532 -25.06 -49.92 53.25
C LYS A 532 -26.08 -51.05 53.25
N ASP A 533 -25.61 -52.29 53.40
CA ASP A 533 -26.44 -53.51 53.43
C ASP A 533 -27.53 -53.51 54.52
N ASP A 534 -27.41 -52.64 55.54
CA ASP A 534 -28.40 -52.44 56.60
C ASP A 534 -29.52 -51.43 56.22
N GLY A 535 -29.46 -50.84 55.03
CA GLY A 535 -30.39 -49.84 54.51
C GLY A 535 -30.11 -48.42 54.99
N VAL A 536 -29.00 -48.18 55.68
CA VAL A 536 -28.61 -46.83 56.13
C VAL A 536 -27.85 -46.12 55.01
N ALA A 537 -28.29 -44.89 54.68
CA ALA A 537 -27.59 -44.02 53.76
C ALA A 537 -26.35 -43.40 54.45
N GLU A 538 -25.18 -43.60 53.86
CA GLU A 538 -23.90 -43.05 54.29
C GLU A 538 -23.44 -41.96 53.32
N ARG A 539 -23.13 -40.79 53.87
CA ARG A 539 -22.57 -39.65 53.15
C ARG A 539 -21.06 -39.82 53.09
N VAL A 540 -20.56 -40.46 52.04
CA VAL A 540 -19.11 -40.66 51.85
C VAL A 540 -18.45 -39.33 51.54
N VAL A 541 -19.08 -38.53 50.67
CA VAL A 541 -18.85 -37.09 50.51
C VAL A 541 -20.16 -36.37 50.85
N GLY A 542 -20.11 -35.45 51.80
CA GLY A 542 -21.29 -34.78 52.35
C GLY A 542 -21.51 -33.39 51.74
N ASP A 543 -22.00 -32.46 52.55
CA ASP A 543 -21.88 -31.03 52.25
C ASP A 543 -20.39 -30.67 52.11
N ARG A 544 -19.96 -30.21 50.94
CA ARG A 544 -18.55 -29.89 50.60
C ARG A 544 -18.45 -28.46 50.06
N VAL A 545 -17.39 -27.74 50.44
CA VAL A 545 -17.09 -26.36 49.98
C VAL A 545 -15.74 -26.34 49.28
N GLY A 546 -15.70 -25.80 48.05
CA GLY A 546 -14.51 -25.68 47.21
C GLY A 546 -14.14 -24.25 46.87
N LEU A 547 -12.86 -24.04 46.61
CA LEU A 547 -12.24 -22.87 45.99
C LEU A 547 -11.34 -23.37 44.85
N GLY A 548 -11.67 -23.04 43.60
CA GLY A 548 -10.80 -23.25 42.44
C GLY A 548 -10.00 -22.00 42.12
N VAL A 549 -8.73 -22.17 41.73
CA VAL A 549 -7.92 -21.13 41.09
C VAL A 549 -7.65 -21.56 39.65
N HIS A 550 -7.83 -20.64 38.70
CA HIS A 550 -7.77 -20.90 37.27
C HIS A 550 -6.85 -19.89 36.60
N LEU A 551 -5.94 -20.35 35.75
CA LEU A 551 -4.98 -19.53 35.00
C LEU A 551 -4.89 -20.07 33.57
N ALA A 552 -4.84 -19.19 32.58
CA ALA A 552 -4.68 -19.53 31.17
C ALA A 552 -3.94 -18.41 30.42
N VAL A 553 -3.18 -18.79 29.39
CA VAL A 553 -2.51 -17.88 28.47
C VAL A 553 -2.57 -18.45 27.06
N GLY A 554 -2.92 -17.61 26.09
CA GLY A 554 -2.76 -17.88 24.67
C GLY A 554 -1.29 -17.73 24.29
N VAL A 555 -0.69 -18.83 23.82
CA VAL A 555 0.73 -18.85 23.40
C VAL A 555 0.86 -18.54 21.92
N TRP A 556 -0.23 -18.76 21.16
CA TRP A 556 -0.44 -18.40 19.76
C TRP A 556 -1.92 -18.11 19.56
N THR A 557 -2.29 -17.46 18.45
CA THR A 557 -3.70 -17.20 18.07
C THR A 557 -4.58 -18.46 18.10
N TRP A 558 -4.01 -19.63 17.81
CA TRP A 558 -4.69 -20.94 17.74
C TRP A 558 -4.36 -21.90 18.91
N VAL A 559 -3.63 -21.46 19.95
CA VAL A 559 -3.21 -22.33 21.09
C VAL A 559 -3.28 -21.63 22.45
N ASP A 560 -4.07 -22.18 23.36
CA ASP A 560 -4.07 -21.81 24.77
C ASP A 560 -3.41 -22.88 25.64
N VAL A 561 -2.74 -22.46 26.71
CA VAL A 561 -2.24 -23.32 27.79
C VAL A 561 -2.79 -22.82 29.12
N GLY A 562 -3.30 -23.72 29.96
CA GLY A 562 -3.89 -23.35 31.25
C GLY A 562 -3.71 -24.37 32.37
N LEU A 563 -4.17 -23.97 33.55
CA LEU A 563 -3.98 -24.63 34.83
C LEU A 563 -5.18 -24.36 35.75
N ASP A 564 -5.73 -25.42 36.33
CA ASP A 564 -6.81 -25.38 37.31
C ASP A 564 -6.37 -26.09 38.60
N LEU A 565 -6.45 -25.39 39.73
CA LEU A 565 -6.12 -25.89 41.06
C LEU A 565 -7.36 -25.88 41.98
N PRO A 566 -8.07 -27.01 42.13
CA PRO A 566 -9.17 -27.14 43.08
C PRO A 566 -8.64 -27.29 44.52
N THR A 567 -9.28 -26.61 45.47
CA THR A 567 -8.98 -26.68 46.91
C THR A 567 -10.27 -26.86 47.69
N TRP A 568 -10.35 -27.89 48.54
CA TRP A 568 -11.52 -28.16 49.37
C TRP A 568 -11.33 -27.58 50.77
N LEU A 569 -12.23 -26.67 51.15
CA LEU A 569 -12.16 -25.91 52.41
C LEU A 569 -12.88 -26.61 53.57
N GLY A 570 -13.77 -27.56 53.27
CA GLY A 570 -14.46 -28.38 54.26
C GLY A 570 -15.41 -29.39 53.62
N ASP A 571 -15.63 -30.48 54.34
CA ASP A 571 -16.53 -31.57 53.97
C ASP A 571 -17.16 -32.14 55.26
N SER A 572 -18.39 -32.63 55.17
CA SER A 572 -19.13 -33.27 56.27
C SER A 572 -19.33 -34.78 56.08
N GLY A 573 -18.77 -35.34 55.01
CA GLY A 573 -18.77 -36.76 54.69
C GLY A 573 -17.77 -37.58 55.51
N THR A 574 -17.90 -38.89 55.43
CA THR A 574 -17.06 -39.84 56.19
C THR A 574 -15.71 -40.12 55.54
N GLY A 575 -15.48 -39.71 54.29
CA GLY A 575 -14.30 -40.12 53.52
C GLY A 575 -14.32 -41.60 53.13
N ALA A 576 -13.30 -42.05 52.41
CA ALA A 576 -13.19 -43.43 51.92
C ALA A 576 -12.95 -44.46 53.04
N ASP A 577 -12.29 -44.06 54.13
CA ASP A 577 -11.93 -44.93 55.26
C ASP A 577 -12.85 -44.80 56.49
N GLY A 578 -13.80 -43.87 56.46
CA GLY A 578 -14.74 -43.59 57.54
C GLY A 578 -14.23 -42.66 58.64
N THR A 579 -13.05 -42.04 58.50
CA THR A 579 -12.47 -41.16 59.53
C THR A 579 -12.94 -39.69 59.47
N GLY A 580 -13.62 -39.30 58.39
CA GLY A 580 -14.09 -37.94 58.11
C GLY A 580 -13.20 -37.22 57.09
N ALA A 581 -13.81 -36.57 56.11
CA ALA A 581 -13.08 -35.87 55.06
C ALA A 581 -12.45 -34.56 55.57
N ALA A 582 -11.16 -34.37 55.30
CA ALA A 582 -10.39 -33.20 55.72
C ALA A 582 -10.30 -32.13 54.61
N PRO A 583 -10.14 -30.84 54.95
CA PRO A 583 -9.75 -29.82 53.98
C PRO A 583 -8.40 -30.15 53.34
N GLY A 584 -8.26 -29.90 52.04
CA GLY A 584 -7.04 -30.26 51.29
C GLY A 584 -7.10 -29.81 49.84
N LEU A 585 -5.96 -29.87 49.16
CA LEU A 585 -5.92 -29.70 47.71
C LEU A 585 -6.67 -30.85 47.03
N GLY A 586 -7.19 -30.60 45.84
CA GLY A 586 -7.54 -31.64 44.88
C GLY A 586 -6.44 -31.82 43.84
N ASP A 587 -6.79 -32.48 42.73
CA ASP A 587 -5.84 -32.77 41.65
C ASP A 587 -5.62 -31.56 40.73
N LEU A 588 -4.39 -31.03 40.76
CA LEU A 588 -3.90 -29.99 39.86
C LEU A 588 -4.07 -30.47 38.42
N THR A 589 -4.80 -29.68 37.63
CA THR A 589 -5.04 -29.95 36.21
C THR A 589 -4.24 -28.96 35.39
N THR A 590 -3.50 -29.44 34.40
CA THR A 590 -2.84 -28.61 33.39
C THR A 590 -3.37 -29.00 32.02
N TRP A 591 -3.77 -28.05 31.20
CA TRP A 591 -4.41 -28.32 29.91
C TRP A 591 -3.83 -27.49 28.77
N VAL A 592 -4.02 -28.00 27.57
CA VAL A 592 -3.67 -27.38 26.30
C VAL A 592 -4.91 -27.43 25.44
N LYS A 593 -5.30 -26.30 24.85
CA LYS A 593 -6.39 -26.21 23.87
C LYS A 593 -5.79 -25.77 22.54
N ILE A 594 -6.13 -26.50 21.48
CA ILE A 594 -5.71 -26.24 20.11
C ILE A 594 -6.98 -26.01 19.30
N ALA A 595 -7.15 -24.83 18.73
CA ALA A 595 -8.31 -24.47 17.92
C ALA A 595 -7.82 -23.89 16.59
N PRO A 596 -7.96 -24.59 15.45
CA PRO A 596 -7.61 -24.01 14.15
C PRO A 596 -8.48 -22.77 13.85
N PRO A 597 -8.00 -21.83 13.00
CA PRO A 597 -8.73 -20.62 12.61
C PRO A 597 -9.87 -20.94 11.64
N LEU A 598 -10.84 -21.72 12.11
CA LEU A 598 -12.13 -21.92 11.44
C LEU A 598 -13.03 -20.77 11.88
N GLY A 599 -13.35 -19.88 10.94
CA GLY A 599 -14.15 -18.69 11.18
C GLY A 599 -15.57 -18.96 11.69
N SER A 600 -16.27 -17.88 12.03
CA SER A 600 -17.69 -17.95 12.41
C SER A 600 -18.55 -18.50 11.26
N PRO A 601 -19.66 -19.23 11.53
CA PRO A 601 -20.29 -19.43 12.84
C PRO A 601 -19.88 -20.72 13.58
N LEU A 602 -18.94 -21.53 13.06
CA LEU A 602 -18.61 -22.85 13.63
C LEU A 602 -17.13 -22.98 14.01
N GLN A 603 -16.87 -22.92 15.31
CA GLN A 603 -15.54 -23.08 15.88
C GLN A 603 -15.32 -24.52 16.39
N LEU A 604 -14.09 -25.03 16.27
CA LEU A 604 -13.67 -26.36 16.74
C LEU A 604 -12.41 -26.24 17.58
N ALA A 605 -12.33 -26.95 18.71
CA ALA A 605 -11.12 -27.09 19.48
C ALA A 605 -10.89 -28.51 20.01
N LEU A 606 -9.62 -28.88 20.15
CA LEU A 606 -9.15 -30.06 20.86
C LEU A 606 -8.53 -29.63 22.19
N VAL A 607 -9.07 -30.09 23.30
CA VAL A 607 -8.53 -29.91 24.65
C VAL A 607 -7.86 -31.21 25.11
N ILE A 608 -6.64 -31.10 25.60
CA ILE A 608 -5.88 -32.19 26.22
C ILE A 608 -5.51 -31.74 27.63
N ALA A 609 -6.02 -32.43 28.66
CA ALA A 609 -5.73 -32.12 30.06
C ALA A 609 -5.02 -33.28 30.77
N LEU A 610 -4.04 -32.93 31.63
CA LEU A 610 -3.33 -33.84 32.52
C LEU A 610 -3.67 -33.48 33.97
N ARG A 611 -4.18 -34.44 34.73
CA ARG A 611 -4.45 -34.33 36.16
C ARG A 611 -3.31 -34.97 36.94
N SER A 612 -2.70 -34.19 37.83
CA SER A 612 -1.64 -34.64 38.74
C SER A 612 -2.25 -35.08 40.08
N PRO A 613 -1.79 -36.20 40.67
CA PRO A 613 -2.31 -36.70 41.95
C PRO A 613 -1.77 -35.87 43.12
N THR A 614 -2.33 -34.67 43.28
CA THR A 614 -2.01 -33.73 44.37
C THR A 614 -3.06 -33.73 45.48
N GLY A 615 -4.23 -34.34 45.24
CA GLY A 615 -5.25 -34.55 46.25
C GLY A 615 -5.00 -35.76 47.14
N ASP A 616 -5.82 -35.88 48.19
CA ASP A 616 -5.84 -37.01 49.10
C ASP A 616 -6.93 -38.01 48.66
N PRO A 617 -6.57 -39.25 48.26
CA PRO A 617 -7.52 -40.27 47.84
C PRO A 617 -8.39 -40.79 48.99
N THR A 618 -7.95 -40.68 50.25
CA THR A 618 -8.74 -41.10 51.42
C THR A 618 -9.81 -40.07 51.80
N ALA A 619 -9.50 -38.78 51.65
CA ALA A 619 -10.47 -37.68 51.75
C ALA A 619 -11.33 -37.50 50.47
N LEU A 620 -11.05 -38.27 49.40
CA LEU A 620 -11.68 -38.17 48.09
C LEU A 620 -11.59 -36.75 47.52
N THR A 621 -10.45 -36.07 47.72
CA THR A 621 -10.19 -34.77 47.09
C THR A 621 -9.46 -34.90 45.75
N GLY A 622 -8.84 -36.05 45.50
CA GLY A 622 -8.15 -36.41 44.27
C GLY A 622 -8.00 -37.93 44.11
N SER A 623 -7.31 -38.35 43.06
CA SER A 623 -6.93 -39.75 42.81
C SER A 623 -5.48 -40.03 43.19
N ASP A 624 -5.11 -41.30 43.36
CA ASP A 624 -3.76 -41.73 43.73
C ASP A 624 -2.82 -42.00 42.54
N GLY A 625 -3.27 -41.65 41.33
CA GLY A 625 -2.49 -41.73 40.10
C GLY A 625 -2.77 -40.53 39.19
N PHE A 626 -1.89 -40.31 38.21
CA PHE A 626 -2.16 -39.34 37.15
C PHE A 626 -3.36 -39.80 36.31
N ALA A 627 -4.13 -38.84 35.80
CA ALA A 627 -5.24 -39.08 34.91
C ALA A 627 -5.18 -38.12 33.71
N GLY A 628 -5.79 -38.49 32.59
CA GLY A 628 -5.82 -37.67 31.37
C GLY A 628 -7.25 -37.41 30.91
N ASP A 629 -7.48 -36.29 30.24
CA ASP A 629 -8.72 -35.98 29.52
C ASP A 629 -8.40 -35.57 28.09
N PHE A 630 -9.17 -36.08 27.14
CA PHE A 630 -9.12 -35.71 25.73
C PHE A 630 -10.53 -35.30 25.31
N SER A 631 -10.76 -34.02 25.07
CA SER A 631 -12.08 -33.46 24.78
C SER A 631 -12.09 -32.72 23.45
N VAL A 632 -13.06 -33.05 22.60
CA VAL A 632 -13.40 -32.23 21.42
C VAL A 632 -14.48 -31.24 21.84
N VAL A 633 -14.29 -29.98 21.51
CA VAL A 633 -15.21 -28.86 21.79
C VAL A 633 -15.65 -28.26 20.47
N LEU A 634 -16.96 -28.06 20.31
CA LEU A 634 -17.59 -27.32 19.23
C LEU A 634 -18.20 -26.05 19.83
N GLY A 635 -17.96 -24.91 19.22
CA GLY A 635 -18.54 -23.62 19.60
C GLY A 635 -19.22 -22.95 18.41
N GLY A 636 -20.09 -21.99 18.68
CA GLY A 636 -20.71 -21.19 17.62
C GLY A 636 -21.65 -20.12 18.15
N VAL A 637 -21.87 -19.09 17.33
CA VAL A 637 -22.73 -17.94 17.64
C VAL A 637 -23.87 -17.90 16.63
N LEU A 638 -25.10 -17.74 17.13
CA LEU A 638 -26.33 -17.69 16.33
C LEU A 638 -27.17 -16.49 16.78
N GLY A 639 -26.82 -15.29 16.28
CA GLY A 639 -27.34 -14.03 16.81
C GLY A 639 -26.97 -13.88 18.29
N PRO A 640 -27.92 -13.53 19.20
CA PRO A 640 -27.63 -13.31 20.61
C PRO A 640 -27.38 -14.60 21.42
N LEU A 641 -27.40 -15.78 20.78
CA LEU A 641 -27.24 -17.08 21.40
C LEU A 641 -25.86 -17.66 21.09
N ARG A 642 -25.04 -17.83 22.13
CA ARG A 642 -23.79 -18.61 22.06
C ARG A 642 -24.07 -20.05 22.43
N LEU A 643 -23.52 -21.00 21.68
CA LEU A 643 -23.66 -22.43 21.92
C LEU A 643 -22.29 -23.10 22.02
N THR A 644 -22.17 -24.08 22.91
CA THR A 644 -21.02 -24.99 22.96
C THR A 644 -21.44 -26.41 23.27
N GLY A 645 -20.81 -27.37 22.61
CA GLY A 645 -20.93 -28.80 22.89
C GLY A 645 -19.54 -29.40 23.07
N SER A 646 -19.38 -30.32 24.03
CA SER A 646 -18.14 -31.07 24.16
C SER A 646 -18.39 -32.57 24.34
N LEU A 647 -17.42 -33.36 23.87
CA LEU A 647 -17.36 -34.81 24.02
C LEU A 647 -15.94 -35.19 24.44
N GLY A 648 -15.81 -35.83 25.61
CA GLY A 648 -14.52 -36.13 26.22
C GLY A 648 -14.32 -37.60 26.55
N TYR A 649 -13.07 -38.05 26.52
CA TYR A 649 -12.62 -39.35 27.01
C TYR A 649 -11.58 -39.14 28.11
N ALA A 650 -11.91 -39.56 29.32
CA ALA A 650 -11.02 -39.51 30.47
C ALA A 650 -10.36 -40.87 30.73
N VAL A 651 -9.03 -40.89 30.77
CA VAL A 651 -8.21 -42.02 31.21
C VAL A 651 -7.98 -41.90 32.71
N GLU A 652 -8.54 -42.81 33.50
CA GLU A 652 -8.55 -42.75 34.97
C GLU A 652 -7.82 -43.94 35.61
N PRO A 653 -7.22 -43.78 36.81
CA PRO A 653 -6.82 -44.90 37.66
C PRO A 653 -8.05 -45.76 38.02
N SER A 654 -7.94 -47.07 37.80
CA SER A 654 -9.02 -48.01 38.11
C SER A 654 -9.15 -48.22 39.63
N ALA A 655 -10.26 -47.76 40.22
CA ALA A 655 -10.54 -47.74 41.65
C ALA A 655 -11.85 -48.48 41.97
N SER A 656 -11.97 -49.05 43.18
CA SER A 656 -13.27 -49.53 43.66
C SER A 656 -13.50 -49.19 45.13
N LEU A 657 -14.65 -48.59 45.42
CA LEU A 657 -15.03 -48.14 46.75
C LEU A 657 -16.51 -48.41 47.00
N LEU A 658 -16.82 -49.19 48.05
CA LEU A 658 -18.20 -49.46 48.53
C LEU A 658 -19.17 -49.97 47.43
N GLY A 659 -18.66 -50.76 46.49
CA GLY A 659 -19.44 -51.33 45.39
C GLY A 659 -19.57 -50.45 44.14
N TYR A 660 -18.99 -49.24 44.16
CA TYR A 660 -18.77 -48.41 42.98
C TYR A 660 -17.42 -48.75 42.35
N GLU A 661 -17.36 -48.84 41.02
CA GLU A 661 -16.11 -48.93 40.26
C GLU A 661 -15.87 -47.63 39.47
N ARG A 662 -14.69 -47.02 39.64
CA ARG A 662 -14.21 -45.94 38.77
C ARG A 662 -13.15 -46.50 37.84
N ASP A 663 -13.23 -46.09 36.59
CA ASP A 663 -12.39 -46.52 35.48
C ASP A 663 -12.44 -45.42 34.41
N ASP A 664 -11.91 -45.68 33.20
CA ASP A 664 -12.04 -44.77 32.05
C ASP A 664 -13.49 -44.28 31.87
N GLN A 665 -13.67 -42.98 31.60
CA GLN A 665 -14.99 -42.34 31.47
C GLN A 665 -15.16 -41.69 30.09
N LEU A 666 -16.42 -41.67 29.62
CA LEU A 666 -16.89 -40.83 28.54
C LEU A 666 -17.68 -39.66 29.16
N SER A 667 -17.30 -38.43 28.85
CA SER A 667 -17.96 -37.21 29.29
C SER A 667 -18.62 -36.50 28.10
N PHE A 668 -19.66 -35.71 28.37
CA PHE A 668 -20.26 -34.81 27.40
C PHE A 668 -20.80 -33.57 28.09
N ALA A 669 -20.80 -32.44 27.40
CA ALA A 669 -21.51 -31.25 27.82
C ALA A 669 -22.25 -30.61 26.64
N VAL A 670 -23.37 -29.96 26.94
CA VAL A 670 -24.00 -28.97 26.06
C VAL A 670 -24.30 -27.75 26.91
N ALA A 671 -23.86 -26.58 26.46
CA ALA A 671 -24.16 -25.33 27.11
C ALA A 671 -24.54 -24.26 26.08
N GLY A 672 -25.23 -23.24 26.54
CA GLY A 672 -25.45 -22.03 25.77
C GLY A 672 -25.82 -20.89 26.68
N ASP A 673 -25.55 -19.68 26.23
CA ASP A 673 -25.92 -18.46 26.93
C ASP A 673 -26.48 -17.41 25.97
N VAL A 674 -27.29 -16.51 26.53
CA VAL A 674 -27.89 -15.39 25.82
C VAL A 674 -27.46 -14.10 26.48
N GLY A 675 -26.90 -13.21 25.66
CA GLY A 675 -26.47 -11.88 26.06
C GLY A 675 -27.62 -10.89 26.31
N PHE A 676 -27.39 -9.87 27.14
CA PHE A 676 -28.32 -8.78 27.39
C PHE A 676 -27.59 -7.49 27.78
N ALA A 677 -28.26 -6.34 27.57
CA ALA A 677 -27.75 -5.00 27.87
C ALA A 677 -26.41 -4.68 27.18
N ALA A 678 -26.38 -4.85 25.84
CA ALA A 678 -25.17 -4.75 25.01
C ALA A 678 -24.03 -5.64 25.54
N ASP A 679 -24.36 -6.93 25.73
CA ASP A 679 -23.51 -8.03 26.22
C ASP A 679 -22.72 -7.83 27.52
N ARG A 680 -23.01 -6.75 28.25
CA ARG A 680 -22.54 -6.51 29.63
C ARG A 680 -23.11 -7.51 30.64
N GLY A 681 -24.11 -8.30 30.26
CA GLY A 681 -24.59 -9.44 31.04
C GLY A 681 -25.01 -10.62 30.16
N HIS A 682 -25.00 -11.83 30.74
CA HIS A 682 -25.44 -13.05 30.05
C HIS A 682 -26.18 -14.00 30.99
N VAL A 683 -27.11 -14.79 30.45
CA VAL A 683 -27.80 -15.89 31.17
C VAL A 683 -27.42 -17.21 30.52
N GLY A 684 -26.75 -18.09 31.28
CA GLY A 684 -26.24 -19.36 30.78
C GLY A 684 -26.99 -20.58 31.30
N LEU A 685 -27.08 -21.62 30.48
CA LEU A 685 -27.52 -22.97 30.85
C LEU A 685 -26.46 -23.99 30.39
N ARG A 686 -26.09 -24.93 31.27
CA ARG A 686 -25.19 -26.05 30.97
C ARG A 686 -25.79 -27.36 31.45
N VAL A 687 -25.70 -28.39 30.62
CA VAL A 687 -25.95 -29.78 30.99
C VAL A 687 -24.65 -30.54 30.79
N PHE A 688 -24.19 -31.22 31.84
CA PHE A 688 -22.98 -32.04 31.82
C PHE A 688 -23.33 -33.46 32.23
N GLY A 689 -22.76 -34.46 31.55
CA GLY A 689 -22.85 -35.85 31.96
C GLY A 689 -21.53 -36.59 31.80
N ALA A 690 -21.36 -37.65 32.60
CA ALA A 690 -20.23 -38.56 32.52
C ALA A 690 -20.70 -39.99 32.78
N THR A 691 -20.04 -40.98 32.17
CA THR A 691 -20.35 -42.40 32.37
C THR A 691 -19.11 -43.25 32.14
N ARG A 692 -19.04 -44.44 32.75
CA ARG A 692 -17.97 -45.42 32.46
C ARG A 692 -17.89 -45.75 30.96
N ALA A 693 -16.70 -45.65 30.37
CA ALA A 693 -16.47 -45.85 28.93
C ALA A 693 -16.67 -47.32 28.49
N ALA A 694 -16.31 -48.28 29.36
CA ALA A 694 -16.48 -49.71 29.08
C ALA A 694 -17.94 -50.17 29.05
N SER A 695 -18.85 -49.44 29.69
CA SER A 695 -20.28 -49.78 29.79
C SER A 695 -21.16 -48.52 29.92
N PRO A 696 -21.28 -47.70 28.85
CA PRO A 696 -21.99 -46.43 28.93
C PRO A 696 -23.45 -46.58 29.39
N PHE A 697 -23.83 -45.82 30.41
CA PHE A 697 -25.17 -45.78 31.02
C PHE A 697 -25.71 -47.13 31.54
N ALA A 698 -24.85 -48.14 31.73
CA ALA A 698 -25.27 -49.48 32.17
C ALA A 698 -25.77 -49.51 33.63
N ALA A 699 -25.22 -48.65 34.49
CA ALA A 699 -25.63 -48.47 35.87
C ALA A 699 -25.85 -46.97 36.16
N LEU A 700 -27.05 -46.61 36.65
CA LEU A 700 -27.39 -45.20 36.96
C LEU A 700 -26.61 -44.64 38.16
N SER A 701 -25.93 -45.49 38.94
CA SER A 701 -24.97 -45.12 39.97
C SER A 701 -23.59 -44.75 39.40
N GLU A 702 -23.27 -45.17 38.17
CA GLU A 702 -22.02 -44.93 37.42
C GLU A 702 -22.22 -43.95 36.26
N ALA A 703 -23.40 -43.31 36.19
CA ALA A 703 -23.74 -42.29 35.22
C ALA A 703 -24.14 -40.99 35.93
N ASN A 704 -23.34 -39.95 35.73
CA ASN A 704 -23.54 -38.61 36.22
C ASN A 704 -24.35 -37.80 35.19
N LEU A 705 -25.28 -36.97 35.65
CA LEU A 705 -25.94 -35.96 34.85
C LEU A 705 -26.31 -34.78 35.75
N GLU A 706 -25.79 -33.59 35.46
CA GLU A 706 -26.01 -32.36 36.20
C GLU A 706 -26.45 -31.25 35.25
N GLY A 707 -27.49 -30.49 35.63
CA GLY A 707 -27.90 -29.27 34.94
C GLY A 707 -27.64 -28.05 35.81
N ALA A 708 -27.06 -27.00 35.25
CA ALA A 708 -26.72 -25.76 35.95
C ALA A 708 -27.14 -24.52 35.14
N LEU A 709 -27.60 -23.48 35.85
CA LEU A 709 -27.96 -22.19 35.29
C LEU A 709 -27.17 -21.08 35.99
N SER A 710 -26.75 -20.06 35.24
CA SER A 710 -26.08 -18.85 35.76
C SER A 710 -26.66 -17.56 35.23
N VAL A 711 -26.35 -16.49 35.95
CA VAL A 711 -26.33 -15.12 35.42
C VAL A 711 -24.93 -14.57 35.65
N GLY A 712 -24.36 -13.94 34.63
CA GLY A 712 -23.06 -13.28 34.69
C GLY A 712 -23.09 -11.86 34.17
N TRP A 713 -22.10 -11.08 34.59
CA TRP A 713 -21.89 -9.69 34.22
C TRP A 713 -20.41 -9.45 33.92
N ARG A 714 -20.14 -8.65 32.88
CA ARG A 714 -18.80 -8.17 32.55
C ARG A 714 -18.69 -6.70 32.94
N PHE A 715 -17.69 -6.38 33.76
CA PHE A 715 -17.39 -5.03 34.23
C PHE A 715 -16.08 -4.55 33.60
N TRP A 716 -16.04 -3.27 33.22
CA TRP A 716 -14.85 -2.60 32.68
C TRP A 716 -14.17 -3.33 31.50
N ASN A 717 -14.93 -4.13 30.75
CA ASN A 717 -14.49 -4.94 29.60
C ASN A 717 -13.42 -6.03 29.89
N HIS A 718 -13.07 -6.29 31.16
CA HIS A 718 -12.08 -7.32 31.53
C HIS A 718 -12.45 -8.18 32.76
N LEU A 719 -13.38 -7.73 33.62
CA LEU A 719 -13.78 -8.45 34.84
C LEU A 719 -15.12 -9.17 34.66
N ASP A 720 -15.10 -10.49 34.58
CA ASP A 720 -16.29 -11.34 34.58
C ASP A 720 -16.66 -11.77 36.00
N VAL A 721 -17.93 -11.56 36.39
CA VAL A 721 -18.50 -12.13 37.62
C VAL A 721 -19.76 -12.89 37.26
N ALA A 722 -19.80 -14.20 37.57
CA ALA A 722 -20.99 -15.01 37.39
C ALA A 722 -21.39 -15.75 38.67
N LEU A 723 -22.69 -15.89 38.86
CA LEU A 723 -23.29 -16.68 39.93
C LEU A 723 -24.22 -17.72 39.31
N GLY A 724 -24.24 -18.92 39.87
CA GLY A 724 -25.11 -19.98 39.35
C GLY A 724 -25.43 -21.08 40.34
N ALA A 725 -26.40 -21.89 39.96
CA ALA A 725 -26.87 -23.02 40.72
C ALA A 725 -27.24 -24.18 39.79
N GLY A 726 -26.99 -25.39 40.26
CA GLY A 726 -27.27 -26.62 39.52
C GLY A 726 -27.83 -27.73 40.41
N ALA A 727 -28.29 -28.80 39.77
CA ALA A 727 -28.84 -29.97 40.43
C ALA A 727 -28.55 -31.24 39.63
N GLY A 728 -28.26 -32.32 40.37
CA GLY A 728 -28.12 -33.66 39.83
C GLY A 728 -29.45 -34.20 39.30
N MET A 729 -29.45 -34.60 38.04
CA MET A 729 -30.56 -35.31 37.38
C MET A 729 -30.42 -36.83 37.51
N LEU A 730 -29.19 -37.33 37.65
CA LEU A 730 -28.87 -38.73 37.97
C LEU A 730 -27.99 -38.80 39.24
N PRO A 731 -28.20 -39.79 40.13
CA PRO A 731 -27.48 -39.90 41.41
C PRO A 731 -26.13 -40.61 41.27
N GLY A 732 -25.41 -40.38 40.16
CA GLY A 732 -24.08 -40.95 39.92
C GLY A 732 -23.05 -40.41 40.92
N ALA A 733 -22.06 -41.22 41.29
CA ALA A 733 -21.05 -40.80 42.27
C ALA A 733 -20.28 -39.55 41.80
N GLY A 734 -20.28 -38.50 42.61
CA GLY A 734 -19.74 -37.19 42.26
C GLY A 734 -20.76 -36.19 41.68
N THR A 735 -22.03 -36.58 41.51
CA THR A 735 -23.11 -35.65 41.16
C THR A 735 -23.77 -35.08 42.41
N PRO A 736 -23.68 -33.77 42.69
CA PRO A 736 -24.37 -33.14 43.82
C PRO A 736 -25.89 -33.16 43.65
N THR A 737 -26.61 -33.27 44.75
CA THR A 737 -28.08 -33.03 44.76
C THR A 737 -28.37 -31.57 44.42
N VAL A 738 -27.54 -30.64 44.91
CA VAL A 738 -27.55 -29.21 44.60
C VAL A 738 -26.12 -28.71 44.54
N ARG A 739 -25.77 -27.95 43.51
CA ARG A 739 -24.57 -27.11 43.44
C ARG A 739 -24.96 -25.65 43.50
N SER A 740 -24.16 -24.81 44.16
CA SER A 740 -24.16 -23.36 43.94
C SER A 740 -22.73 -22.88 43.80
N PHE A 741 -22.46 -21.99 42.86
CA PHE A 741 -21.12 -21.48 42.60
C PHE A 741 -21.12 -19.98 42.28
N VAL A 742 -19.96 -19.36 42.53
CA VAL A 742 -19.64 -18.00 42.10
C VAL A 742 -18.26 -18.04 41.45
N THR A 743 -18.13 -17.48 40.25
CA THR A 743 -16.86 -17.35 39.53
C THR A 743 -16.52 -15.88 39.36
N VAL A 744 -15.25 -15.54 39.57
CA VAL A 744 -14.68 -14.21 39.29
C VAL A 744 -13.46 -14.42 38.42
N GLY A 745 -13.40 -13.76 37.26
CA GLY A 745 -12.30 -13.88 36.32
C GLY A 745 -11.91 -12.53 35.74
N TRP A 746 -10.62 -12.37 35.54
CA TRP A 746 -10.01 -11.32 34.76
C TRP A 746 -9.51 -11.97 33.48
N SER A 747 -10.12 -11.67 32.34
CA SER A 747 -9.46 -11.89 31.06
C SER A 747 -8.87 -10.55 30.61
N ALA A 748 -7.81 -10.58 29.82
CA ALA A 748 -7.54 -9.43 28.95
C ALA A 748 -8.84 -9.07 28.19
N PRO A 749 -9.07 -7.80 27.81
CA PRO A 749 -9.91 -7.58 26.64
C PRO A 749 -9.33 -8.47 25.54
N VAL A 750 -10.18 -9.29 24.92
CA VAL A 750 -9.80 -9.80 23.62
C VAL A 750 -9.71 -8.53 22.79
N VAL A 751 -8.50 -8.18 22.39
CA VAL A 751 -8.35 -7.41 21.16
C VAL A 751 -8.83 -8.41 20.11
N GLU A 752 -10.15 -8.44 19.91
CA GLU A 752 -10.64 -8.62 18.57
C GLU A 752 -9.97 -7.46 17.85
N GLU A 753 -8.91 -7.80 17.12
CA GLU A 753 -8.70 -7.26 15.78
C GLU A 753 -10.11 -7.21 15.19
N THR A 754 -10.71 -6.04 15.32
CA THR A 754 -12.04 -5.80 14.82
C THR A 754 -11.88 -5.91 13.32
N ALA A 755 -12.44 -6.98 12.75
CA ALA A 755 -13.09 -6.80 11.47
C ALA A 755 -13.86 -5.48 11.58
N PRO A 756 -13.67 -4.53 10.66
CA PRO A 756 -14.22 -3.18 10.78
C PRO A 756 -15.71 -3.23 11.15
N PRO A 757 -16.27 -2.16 11.76
CA PRO A 757 -17.72 -2.06 11.91
C PRO A 757 -18.37 -2.46 10.59
N PRO A 758 -19.50 -3.20 10.59
CA PRO A 758 -20.03 -3.77 9.37
C PRO A 758 -20.21 -2.65 8.35
N LEU A 759 -19.38 -2.69 7.29
CA LEU A 759 -19.15 -1.59 6.35
C LEU A 759 -20.47 -0.89 6.09
N THR A 760 -20.60 0.28 6.69
CA THR A 760 -21.80 1.09 6.56
C THR A 760 -21.45 2.11 5.50
N ASP A 761 -21.46 1.60 4.28
CA ASP A 761 -21.60 2.29 3.01
C ASP A 761 -23.11 2.54 2.85
N ARG A 762 -23.53 3.79 2.66
CA ARG A 762 -24.96 4.20 2.71
C ARG A 762 -25.55 4.44 1.31
N ASP A 763 -24.66 4.76 0.39
CA ASP A 763 -24.74 5.46 -0.88
C ASP A 763 -24.55 4.40 -1.97
N GLY A 764 -23.48 3.62 -1.83
CA GLY A 764 -23.16 2.42 -2.58
C GLY A 764 -21.82 2.45 -3.34
N ASP A 765 -20.97 3.44 -3.10
CA ASP A 765 -19.67 3.70 -3.78
C ASP A 765 -18.52 2.78 -3.32
N ARG A 766 -18.65 2.17 -2.13
CA ARG A 766 -17.69 1.26 -1.45
C ARG A 766 -16.70 1.94 -0.51
N LEU A 767 -16.74 3.25 -0.32
CA LEU A 767 -16.09 3.88 0.83
C LEU A 767 -16.94 3.65 2.11
N GLU A 768 -16.33 3.85 3.28
CA GLU A 768 -17.05 3.74 4.55
C GLU A 768 -17.55 5.12 5.00
N ASN A 769 -18.75 5.25 5.58
CA ASN A 769 -19.31 6.50 6.14
C ASN A 769 -18.45 7.25 7.20
N GLU A 770 -17.28 6.72 7.59
CA GLU A 770 -16.29 7.36 8.48
C GLU A 770 -14.98 7.75 7.75
N LEU A 771 -14.84 7.38 6.47
CA LEU A 771 -13.75 7.68 5.54
C LEU A 771 -14.24 8.54 4.36
N ASP A 772 -15.51 8.40 3.95
CA ASP A 772 -16.11 9.19 2.89
C ASP A 772 -16.55 10.59 3.40
N GLU A 773 -16.24 11.63 2.62
CA GLU A 773 -16.46 13.04 2.97
C GLU A 773 -17.96 13.45 2.92
N CYS A 774 -18.78 12.77 2.10
CA CYS A 774 -20.21 13.03 1.97
C CYS A 774 -21.12 11.76 2.05
N PRO A 775 -21.30 11.18 3.26
CA PRO A 775 -21.93 9.85 3.48
C PRO A 775 -23.46 9.75 3.30
N ASP A 776 -24.01 10.44 2.31
CA ASP A 776 -25.36 10.29 1.78
C ASP A 776 -25.43 10.41 0.22
N GLU A 777 -24.32 10.71 -0.49
CA GLU A 777 -24.26 10.94 -1.94
C GLU A 777 -23.06 10.15 -2.56
N PRO A 778 -23.29 9.24 -3.52
CA PRO A 778 -22.23 8.35 -4.00
C PRO A 778 -21.30 9.02 -5.02
N GLU A 779 -20.01 8.79 -4.83
CA GLU A 779 -18.90 8.90 -5.79
C GLU A 779 -19.31 8.61 -7.26
N ASP A 780 -18.77 9.39 -8.22
CA ASP A 780 -18.99 9.19 -9.66
C ASP A 780 -17.79 8.74 -10.53
N HIS A 781 -16.63 8.44 -9.94
CA HIS A 781 -15.58 7.59 -10.52
C HIS A 781 -15.19 7.97 -11.96
N ASP A 782 -14.72 9.20 -12.15
CA ASP A 782 -14.33 9.72 -13.47
C ASP A 782 -12.82 9.89 -13.64
N GLY A 783 -12.06 9.75 -12.55
CA GLY A 783 -10.60 9.92 -12.48
C GLY A 783 -10.14 11.21 -11.82
N TYR A 784 -11.06 12.02 -11.29
CA TYR A 784 -10.78 13.19 -10.46
C TYR A 784 -11.27 12.95 -9.04
N LEU A 785 -10.39 13.12 -8.04
CA LEU A 785 -10.66 13.01 -6.59
C LEU A 785 -11.43 11.77 -6.07
N ASP A 786 -11.66 10.74 -6.90
CA ASP A 786 -12.23 9.37 -6.70
C ASP A 786 -12.00 8.66 -5.32
N HIS A 787 -11.10 9.18 -4.49
CA HIS A 787 -10.66 8.65 -3.19
C HIS A 787 -11.32 9.32 -1.97
N ASP A 788 -11.96 10.48 -2.11
CA ASP A 788 -12.64 11.17 -0.99
C ASP A 788 -14.10 10.68 -0.80
N GLY A 789 -14.65 10.05 -1.84
CA GLY A 789 -15.98 9.44 -1.89
C GLY A 789 -17.10 10.41 -2.28
N CYS A 790 -16.76 11.59 -2.78
CA CYS A 790 -17.72 12.61 -3.19
C CYS A 790 -17.85 12.76 -4.70
N PRO A 791 -19.09 12.79 -5.22
CA PRO A 791 -19.30 13.05 -6.63
C PRO A 791 -18.97 14.50 -6.96
N ASP A 792 -17.91 14.68 -7.76
CA ASP A 792 -17.46 15.96 -8.28
C ASP A 792 -18.09 16.21 -9.66
N PRO A 793 -19.08 17.12 -9.78
CA PRO A 793 -19.86 17.27 -11.00
C PRO A 793 -19.40 18.45 -11.88
N ASP A 794 -18.26 19.05 -11.54
CA ASP A 794 -17.70 20.36 -11.98
C ASP A 794 -16.23 20.41 -11.49
N ASN A 795 -15.38 19.53 -12.04
CA ASN A 795 -14.06 19.19 -11.46
C ASN A 795 -13.08 20.37 -11.34
N ASP A 796 -13.15 21.39 -12.20
CA ASP A 796 -12.27 22.58 -12.14
C ASP A 796 -12.95 23.85 -11.57
N ASP A 797 -14.17 23.70 -11.05
CA ASP A 797 -14.93 24.73 -10.31
C ASP A 797 -15.11 26.03 -11.14
N ASP A 798 -15.37 25.86 -12.44
CA ASP A 798 -15.67 26.95 -13.40
C ASP A 798 -17.17 27.28 -13.48
N GLY A 799 -18.05 26.30 -13.21
CA GLY A 799 -19.51 26.41 -13.27
C GLY A 799 -20.19 25.68 -14.44
N VAL A 800 -19.41 25.03 -15.31
CA VAL A 800 -19.82 24.06 -16.33
C VAL A 800 -19.64 22.65 -15.74
N LEU A 801 -20.60 21.76 -15.99
CA LEU A 801 -20.57 20.41 -15.44
C LEU A 801 -19.85 19.48 -16.43
N ASP A 802 -18.92 18.63 -16.00
CA ASP A 802 -17.99 17.77 -16.80
C ASP A 802 -18.66 17.07 -17.99
N ARG A 803 -19.90 16.61 -17.80
CA ARG A 803 -20.69 15.92 -18.84
C ARG A 803 -21.17 16.83 -20.00
N ASP A 804 -21.21 18.12 -19.77
CA ASP A 804 -21.59 19.21 -20.68
C ASP A 804 -20.34 20.04 -21.09
N ASP A 805 -19.23 19.89 -20.36
CA ASP A 805 -17.87 20.40 -20.56
C ASP A 805 -17.08 19.71 -21.69
N ARG A 806 -15.92 20.28 -22.06
CA ARG A 806 -14.96 19.71 -23.04
C ARG A 806 -13.57 19.43 -22.49
N CYS A 807 -13.12 20.12 -21.45
CA CYS A 807 -11.86 19.84 -20.76
C CYS A 807 -12.06 20.03 -19.24
N PRO A 808 -12.77 19.09 -18.56
CA PRO A 808 -13.28 19.25 -17.20
C PRO A 808 -12.26 19.56 -16.09
N ASN A 809 -10.97 19.57 -16.40
CA ASN A 809 -9.87 19.76 -15.46
C ASN A 809 -9.04 21.01 -15.83
N GLU A 810 -9.55 21.87 -16.72
CA GLU A 810 -8.92 23.11 -17.21
C GLU A 810 -9.93 24.26 -17.17
N ARG A 811 -10.00 24.91 -16.00
CA ARG A 811 -10.92 26.00 -15.68
C ARG A 811 -11.05 27.09 -16.76
N GLU A 812 -12.28 27.32 -17.26
CA GLU A 812 -12.66 28.38 -18.23
C GLU A 812 -12.25 29.80 -17.79
N ASP A 813 -11.89 30.65 -18.76
CA ASP A 813 -11.45 32.04 -18.53
C ASP A 813 -12.46 33.16 -18.87
N ASP A 814 -13.77 32.87 -18.76
CA ASP A 814 -14.96 33.77 -18.57
C ASP A 814 -14.80 35.22 -19.11
N ASP A 815 -14.42 35.32 -20.38
CA ASP A 815 -13.92 36.53 -21.06
C ASP A 815 -14.99 37.18 -21.98
N GLY A 816 -15.91 36.37 -22.52
CA GLY A 816 -16.93 36.72 -23.50
C GLY A 816 -16.79 36.03 -24.87
N PHE A 817 -15.76 35.20 -25.05
CA PHE A 817 -15.55 34.22 -26.13
C PHE A 817 -15.56 32.79 -25.55
N GLU A 818 -15.66 31.71 -26.36
CA GLU A 818 -16.70 30.64 -26.37
C GLU A 818 -17.19 29.99 -25.04
N ASP A 819 -17.36 30.76 -23.95
CA ASP A 819 -17.69 30.45 -22.52
C ASP A 819 -19.00 29.66 -22.21
N ASP A 820 -19.59 29.00 -23.20
CA ASP A 820 -20.62 27.96 -23.07
C ASP A 820 -19.99 26.53 -23.13
N ASP A 821 -18.66 26.36 -23.23
CA ASP A 821 -18.02 25.05 -23.46
C ASP A 821 -16.94 24.53 -22.48
N GLY A 822 -16.55 25.31 -21.47
CA GLY A 822 -15.79 24.82 -20.31
C GLY A 822 -14.31 24.62 -20.63
N CYS A 823 -13.73 25.52 -21.42
CA CYS A 823 -12.34 25.40 -21.84
C CYS A 823 -11.71 26.77 -22.05
N PRO A 824 -10.54 27.07 -21.44
CA PRO A 824 -9.88 28.35 -21.61
C PRO A 824 -9.49 28.58 -23.07
N ASP A 825 -9.97 29.68 -23.63
CA ASP A 825 -9.79 30.05 -25.03
C ASP A 825 -8.43 30.74 -25.22
N ARG A 826 -7.38 29.91 -25.36
CA ARG A 826 -5.98 30.40 -25.40
C ARG A 826 -5.52 31.03 -26.74
N ASP A 827 -6.37 31.08 -27.77
CA ASP A 827 -6.17 31.72 -29.09
C ASP A 827 -7.56 32.01 -29.71
N ASP A 828 -8.25 33.01 -29.17
CA ASP A 828 -9.61 33.45 -29.49
C ASP A 828 -9.94 33.35 -30.99
N ASP A 829 -9.19 34.09 -31.82
CA ASP A 829 -9.50 34.16 -33.24
C ASP A 829 -8.91 33.01 -34.08
N HIS A 830 -8.06 32.17 -33.47
CA HIS A 830 -7.37 30.99 -33.99
C HIS A 830 -6.28 31.29 -35.04
N ASP A 831 -5.45 32.32 -34.86
CA ASP A 831 -4.38 32.67 -35.84
C ASP A 831 -3.03 31.99 -35.57
N GLY A 832 -2.84 31.46 -34.36
CA GLY A 832 -1.63 30.81 -33.89
C GLY A 832 -0.73 31.71 -33.03
N VAL A 833 -1.23 32.84 -32.56
CA VAL A 833 -0.69 33.65 -31.44
C VAL A 833 -1.64 33.47 -30.25
N ALA A 834 -1.11 33.34 -29.04
CA ALA A 834 -1.94 33.20 -27.84
C ALA A 834 -2.32 34.59 -27.29
N ASP A 835 -3.49 34.73 -26.68
CA ASP A 835 -4.10 36.05 -26.37
C ASP A 835 -3.29 36.92 -25.41
N ILE A 836 -2.44 36.32 -24.57
CA ILE A 836 -1.47 37.03 -23.72
C ILE A 836 -0.33 37.69 -24.51
N ASP A 837 0.03 37.13 -25.67
CA ASP A 837 1.03 37.63 -26.61
C ASP A 837 0.40 38.41 -27.79
N ASP A 838 -0.92 38.37 -27.93
CA ASP A 838 -1.69 39.04 -28.98
C ASP A 838 -2.02 40.50 -28.64
N GLN A 839 -1.91 41.42 -29.62
CA GLN A 839 -2.27 42.83 -29.42
C GLN A 839 -3.74 43.15 -29.76
N CYS A 840 -4.47 42.20 -30.34
CA CYS A 840 -5.89 42.25 -30.61
C CYS A 840 -6.52 40.84 -30.73
N PRO A 841 -6.57 40.05 -29.62
CA PRO A 841 -7.12 38.68 -29.49
C PRO A 841 -8.28 38.25 -30.40
N THR A 842 -9.20 39.18 -30.70
CA THR A 842 -10.46 38.91 -31.42
C THR A 842 -10.45 39.26 -32.93
N GLU A 843 -9.32 39.69 -33.50
CA GLU A 843 -9.21 40.12 -34.90
C GLU A 843 -8.07 39.43 -35.67
N LYS A 844 -8.30 38.23 -36.21
CA LYS A 844 -7.32 37.40 -36.96
C LYS A 844 -6.25 38.10 -37.79
N GLU A 845 -4.97 37.80 -37.50
CA GLU A 845 -3.81 38.26 -38.29
C GLU A 845 -3.90 37.87 -39.77
N SER A 846 -3.41 38.81 -40.57
CA SER A 846 -3.38 38.78 -42.02
C SER A 846 -1.95 38.68 -42.55
N HIS A 847 -1.29 37.52 -42.43
CA HIS A 847 0.10 37.32 -42.91
C HIS A 847 0.32 37.89 -44.34
N ASN A 848 0.94 39.06 -44.41
CA ASN A 848 1.11 39.85 -45.64
C ASN A 848 2.55 40.36 -45.84
N GLY A 849 3.45 40.08 -44.90
CA GLY A 849 4.83 40.55 -44.84
C GLY A 849 5.00 41.83 -44.01
N SER A 850 4.03 42.17 -43.18
CA SER A 850 4.03 43.33 -42.31
C SER A 850 3.51 42.88 -40.95
N ALA A 851 4.29 43.19 -39.92
CA ALA A 851 3.99 42.91 -38.51
C ALA A 851 3.60 41.47 -38.11
N ASP A 852 3.74 40.45 -38.98
CA ASP A 852 3.14 39.09 -38.94
C ASP A 852 3.41 38.17 -37.70
N ARG A 853 3.47 38.73 -36.49
CA ARG A 853 3.76 38.14 -35.17
C ARG A 853 3.17 38.94 -34.00
N ASP A 854 2.40 39.99 -34.26
CA ASP A 854 1.78 40.82 -33.23
C ASP A 854 0.27 40.58 -33.08
N GLY A 855 -0.24 39.50 -33.71
CA GLY A 855 -1.67 39.16 -33.74
C GLY A 855 -2.53 40.00 -34.68
N CYS A 856 -2.02 41.15 -35.16
CA CYS A 856 -2.91 42.22 -35.57
C CYS A 856 -2.99 42.50 -37.09
N PRO A 857 -4.18 42.38 -37.71
CA PRO A 857 -4.38 42.35 -39.15
C PRO A 857 -3.93 43.63 -39.84
N ASP A 858 -2.70 43.55 -40.33
CA ASP A 858 -2.05 44.69 -40.93
C ASP A 858 -2.71 45.10 -42.26
N LYS A 859 -2.58 46.37 -42.61
CA LYS A 859 -3.33 46.92 -43.73
C LYS A 859 -2.79 46.42 -45.08
N ASP A 860 -3.64 45.73 -45.83
CA ASP A 860 -3.44 45.43 -47.27
C ASP A 860 -3.04 46.68 -48.09
N LEU A 861 -1.77 46.79 -48.50
CA LEU A 861 -1.26 47.85 -49.39
C LEU A 861 -1.07 47.37 -50.82
N VAL A 862 -1.07 46.06 -51.09
CA VAL A 862 -0.87 45.47 -52.42
C VAL A 862 -1.82 44.31 -52.69
N ALA A 863 -2.09 44.03 -53.98
CA ALA A 863 -2.87 42.87 -54.40
C ALA A 863 -2.28 42.23 -55.67
N LEU A 864 -2.19 40.89 -55.69
CA LEU A 864 -1.72 40.12 -56.84
C LEU A 864 -2.80 39.99 -57.92
N ASN A 865 -2.79 40.86 -58.93
CA ASN A 865 -3.74 40.79 -60.04
C ASN A 865 -3.26 39.82 -61.13
N ARG A 866 -3.56 38.53 -60.95
CA ARG A 866 -3.20 37.44 -61.88
C ARG A 866 -3.76 37.64 -63.30
N GLU A 867 -4.97 38.21 -63.44
CA GLU A 867 -5.58 38.48 -64.77
C GLU A 867 -4.82 39.56 -65.56
N ARG A 868 -4.30 40.59 -64.88
CA ARG A 868 -3.54 41.68 -65.49
C ARG A 868 -2.03 41.42 -65.56
N GLY A 869 -1.55 40.35 -64.93
CA GLY A 869 -0.13 40.01 -64.84
C GLY A 869 0.66 41.10 -64.12
N ARG A 870 0.17 41.60 -62.99
CA ARG A 870 0.85 42.67 -62.22
C ARG A 870 0.50 42.63 -60.73
N ILE A 871 1.39 43.16 -59.90
CA ILE A 871 1.09 43.46 -58.49
C ILE A 871 0.53 44.89 -58.47
N GLU A 872 -0.70 45.06 -57.96
CA GLU A 872 -1.39 46.34 -57.89
C GLU A 872 -1.23 46.93 -56.50
N VAL A 873 -0.60 48.10 -56.36
CA VAL A 873 -0.59 48.83 -55.09
C VAL A 873 -1.96 49.48 -54.89
N LEU A 874 -2.59 49.19 -53.76
CA LEU A 874 -3.94 49.58 -53.38
C LEU A 874 -3.98 51.03 -52.87
N ASP A 875 -3.00 51.42 -52.06
CA ASP A 875 -2.86 52.81 -51.65
C ASP A 875 -2.21 53.64 -52.76
N GLU A 876 -3.04 54.41 -53.45
CA GLU A 876 -2.60 55.30 -54.52
C GLU A 876 -1.49 56.28 -54.08
N ALA A 877 -1.30 56.59 -52.80
CA ALA A 877 -0.22 57.46 -52.34
C ALA A 877 1.18 56.82 -52.44
N LEU A 878 1.29 55.50 -52.33
CA LEU A 878 2.54 54.78 -52.05
C LEU A 878 3.42 54.43 -53.26
N VAL A 879 3.06 54.85 -54.48
CA VAL A 879 3.79 54.50 -55.72
C VAL A 879 4.58 55.66 -56.35
N ARG A 880 4.63 56.83 -55.71
CA ARG A 880 4.95 58.11 -56.37
C ARG A 880 6.30 58.69 -55.95
N PHE A 881 6.77 59.72 -56.65
CA PHE A 881 8.02 60.39 -56.25
C PHE A 881 7.85 61.90 -56.22
N GLU A 882 8.60 62.54 -55.33
CA GLU A 882 8.78 63.99 -55.36
C GLU A 882 9.37 64.47 -56.70
N TRP A 883 9.39 65.79 -56.88
CA TRP A 883 10.01 66.38 -58.06
C TRP A 883 11.53 66.21 -57.99
N ASP A 884 12.13 65.68 -59.06
CA ASP A 884 13.58 65.39 -59.19
C ASP A 884 14.19 64.35 -58.21
N ALA A 885 13.41 63.79 -57.28
CA ALA A 885 13.87 62.76 -56.35
C ALA A 885 13.88 61.34 -56.93
N ALA A 886 14.78 60.47 -56.47
CA ALA A 886 14.78 59.02 -56.73
C ALA A 886 15.04 58.17 -55.46
N GLU A 887 15.02 58.83 -54.30
CA GLU A 887 15.02 58.24 -52.97
C GLU A 887 13.63 57.68 -52.65
N ILE A 888 13.59 56.60 -51.87
CA ILE A 888 12.36 55.91 -51.48
C ILE A 888 11.87 56.55 -50.18
N PRO A 889 10.65 57.12 -50.12
CA PRO A 889 10.06 57.58 -48.87
C PRO A 889 9.91 56.42 -47.88
N ALA A 890 10.16 56.65 -46.58
CA ALA A 890 10.05 55.61 -45.55
C ALA A 890 8.70 54.88 -45.56
N ALA A 891 7.59 55.60 -45.79
CA ALA A 891 6.24 55.04 -45.91
C ALA A 891 6.05 54.02 -47.06
N TYR A 892 7.03 53.84 -47.96
CA TYR A 892 6.96 52.83 -49.02
C TYR A 892 7.58 51.51 -48.58
N MET A 893 8.31 51.47 -47.47
CA MET A 893 8.96 50.25 -47.01
C MET A 893 7.92 49.15 -46.72
N GLU A 894 6.83 49.46 -46.02
CA GLU A 894 5.75 48.50 -45.74
C GLU A 894 5.14 47.92 -47.04
N MET A 895 4.80 48.80 -48.00
CA MET A 895 4.34 48.35 -49.32
C MET A 895 5.38 47.48 -50.04
N LEU A 896 6.67 47.79 -49.91
CA LEU A 896 7.74 46.98 -50.51
C LEU A 896 7.97 45.65 -49.78
N LYS A 897 7.75 45.57 -48.46
CA LYS A 897 7.72 44.29 -47.72
C LYS A 897 6.60 43.41 -48.27
N GLN A 898 5.37 43.92 -48.40
CA GLN A 898 4.27 43.15 -48.98
C GLN A 898 4.52 42.75 -50.45
N VAL A 899 5.18 43.59 -51.27
CA VAL A 899 5.63 43.17 -52.62
C VAL A 899 6.67 42.04 -52.55
N ALA A 900 7.58 42.07 -51.58
CA ALA A 900 8.56 41.00 -51.37
C ALA A 900 7.88 39.70 -50.92
N TYR A 901 6.98 39.77 -49.94
CA TYR A 901 6.17 38.66 -49.44
C TYR A 901 5.33 38.01 -50.55
N VAL A 902 4.64 38.81 -51.39
CA VAL A 902 3.91 38.30 -52.56
C VAL A 902 4.85 37.57 -53.53
N LEU A 903 6.11 37.99 -53.69
CA LEU A 903 7.06 37.24 -54.52
C LEU A 903 7.58 35.98 -53.82
N GLU A 904 7.74 35.98 -52.51
CA GLU A 904 8.19 34.83 -51.72
C GLU A 904 7.15 33.71 -51.72
N THR A 905 5.92 34.02 -51.31
CA THR A 905 4.78 33.09 -51.26
C THR A 905 4.30 32.61 -52.64
N ASN A 906 4.61 33.36 -53.71
CA ASN A 906 4.25 32.99 -55.09
C ASN A 906 5.54 32.73 -55.93
N PRO A 907 6.25 31.61 -55.69
CA PRO A 907 7.49 31.27 -56.40
C PRO A 907 7.29 31.00 -57.91
N GLU A 908 6.04 30.80 -58.37
CA GLU A 908 5.72 30.76 -59.79
C GLU A 908 5.88 32.10 -60.51
N ILE A 909 5.92 33.22 -59.77
CA ILE A 909 6.30 34.54 -60.27
C ILE A 909 7.81 34.56 -60.48
N ARG A 910 8.27 33.88 -61.53
CA ARG A 910 9.70 33.73 -61.85
C ARG A 910 10.40 35.05 -62.12
N HIS A 911 9.68 36.06 -62.61
CA HIS A 911 10.25 37.34 -63.00
C HIS A 911 9.26 38.51 -62.89
N LEU A 912 9.70 39.60 -62.24
CA LEU A 912 8.98 40.86 -62.07
C LEU A 912 9.79 42.02 -62.69
N GLU A 913 9.17 42.78 -63.60
CA GLU A 913 9.71 44.02 -64.14
C GLU A 913 9.19 45.22 -63.31
N VAL A 914 10.11 45.84 -62.57
CA VAL A 914 9.89 47.11 -61.85
C VAL A 914 10.00 48.25 -62.87
N GLN A 915 8.86 48.85 -63.23
CA GLN A 915 8.76 49.89 -64.25
C GLN A 915 8.75 51.28 -63.64
N GLY A 916 9.72 52.12 -63.98
CA GLY A 916 9.78 53.52 -63.56
C GLY A 916 9.15 54.46 -64.58
N HIS A 917 8.39 55.45 -64.11
CA HIS A 917 7.73 56.46 -64.95
C HIS A 917 7.98 57.90 -64.47
N ALA A 918 7.95 58.84 -65.41
CA ALA A 918 8.19 60.26 -65.18
C ALA A 918 7.11 61.15 -65.83
N SER A 919 6.99 62.39 -65.33
CA SER A 919 6.08 63.39 -65.86
C SER A 919 6.58 64.07 -67.14
N TRP A 920 5.67 64.61 -67.95
CA TRP A 920 5.97 65.34 -69.20
C TRP A 920 6.59 66.75 -69.00
N ASP A 921 7.11 67.04 -67.82
CA ASP A 921 7.86 68.26 -67.52
C ASP A 921 9.36 67.96 -67.62
N GLY A 922 10.15 68.85 -68.24
CA GLY A 922 11.61 68.67 -68.38
C GLY A 922 12.05 68.03 -69.70
N ASP A 923 13.32 67.61 -69.75
CA ASP A 923 13.93 66.95 -70.91
C ASP A 923 13.57 65.45 -70.95
N GLU A 924 13.32 64.92 -72.14
CA GLU A 924 12.90 63.53 -72.35
C GLU A 924 14.04 62.53 -72.03
N THR A 925 15.28 62.87 -72.38
CA THR A 925 16.48 62.07 -72.07
C THR A 925 16.78 62.07 -70.57
N TYR A 926 16.50 63.19 -69.89
CA TYR A 926 16.62 63.32 -68.45
C TYR A 926 15.57 62.49 -67.72
N ASN A 927 14.29 62.64 -68.09
CA ASN A 927 13.18 61.90 -67.51
C ASN A 927 13.32 60.38 -67.68
N LEU A 928 13.86 59.91 -68.81
CA LEU A 928 14.17 58.49 -69.02
C LEU A 928 15.19 58.00 -67.97
N ARG A 929 16.32 58.70 -67.79
CA ARG A 929 17.32 58.34 -66.76
C ARG A 929 16.79 58.42 -65.34
N LEU A 930 16.02 59.45 -65.00
CA LEU A 930 15.42 59.60 -63.67
C LEU A 930 14.47 58.43 -63.37
N SER A 931 13.68 58.00 -64.35
CA SER A 931 12.81 56.83 -64.21
C SER A 931 13.56 55.50 -64.09
N GLU A 932 14.70 55.36 -64.78
CA GLU A 932 15.59 54.21 -64.67
C GLU A 932 16.19 54.10 -63.27
N VAL A 933 16.68 55.23 -62.72
CA VAL A 933 17.25 55.27 -61.37
C VAL A 933 16.19 54.92 -60.31
N ARG A 934 14.96 55.45 -60.42
CA ARG A 934 13.84 55.10 -59.52
C ARG A 934 13.51 53.61 -59.55
N ALA A 935 13.39 53.03 -60.74
CA ALA A 935 13.14 51.60 -60.88
C ALA A 935 14.27 50.76 -60.26
N LYS A 936 15.53 51.20 -60.41
CA LYS A 936 16.68 50.55 -59.79
C LYS A 936 16.68 50.68 -58.27
N SER A 937 16.38 51.85 -57.70
CA SER A 937 16.26 52.04 -56.26
C SER A 937 15.23 51.07 -55.66
N VAL A 938 14.02 51.00 -56.25
CA VAL A 938 12.95 50.10 -55.78
C VAL A 938 13.35 48.63 -55.91
N ARG A 939 13.99 48.24 -57.01
CA ARG A 939 14.56 46.90 -57.16
C ARG A 939 15.60 46.59 -56.09
N ASP A 940 16.51 47.52 -55.83
CA ASP A 940 17.59 47.32 -54.86
C ASP A 940 17.02 47.23 -53.43
N ALA A 941 15.92 47.94 -53.12
CA ALA A 941 15.18 47.79 -51.87
C ALA A 941 14.49 46.42 -51.72
N LEU A 942 13.85 45.91 -52.79
CA LEU A 942 13.30 44.54 -52.78
C LEU A 942 14.40 43.47 -52.61
N VAL A 943 15.60 43.70 -53.15
CA VAL A 943 16.76 42.82 -52.92
C VAL A 943 17.24 42.86 -51.46
N SER A 944 17.24 44.02 -50.80
CA SER A 944 17.53 44.09 -49.35
C SER A 944 16.44 43.46 -48.48
N LEU A 945 15.21 43.32 -49.00
CA LEU A 945 14.10 42.60 -48.38
C LEU A 945 14.08 41.10 -48.79
N GLY A 946 15.24 40.52 -49.13
CA GLY A 946 15.39 39.08 -49.40
C GLY A 946 15.04 38.60 -50.82
N VAL A 947 14.42 39.43 -51.67
CA VAL A 947 14.02 38.98 -53.02
C VAL A 947 15.24 38.73 -53.91
N ALA A 948 15.39 37.48 -54.38
CA ALA A 948 16.49 37.07 -55.24
C ALA A 948 16.69 38.02 -56.46
N PRO A 949 17.87 38.63 -56.66
CA PRO A 949 18.11 39.62 -57.72
C PRO A 949 17.75 39.17 -59.14
N ASP A 950 17.91 37.87 -59.41
CA ASP A 950 17.64 37.26 -60.72
C ASP A 950 16.14 37.25 -61.08
N ARG A 951 15.24 37.38 -60.07
CA ARG A 951 13.79 37.50 -60.26
C ARG A 951 13.36 38.93 -60.63
N LEU A 952 14.24 39.93 -60.59
CA LEU A 952 13.87 41.35 -60.70
C LEU A 952 14.61 42.10 -61.81
N THR A 953 13.85 42.71 -62.74
CA THR A 953 14.40 43.69 -63.71
C THR A 953 13.89 45.09 -63.41
N ALA A 954 14.81 46.05 -63.22
CA ALA A 954 14.48 47.47 -63.19
C ALA A 954 14.50 48.08 -64.60
N LYS A 955 13.55 48.97 -64.91
CA LYS A 955 13.48 49.61 -66.24
C LYS A 955 12.75 50.95 -66.24
N GLY A 956 13.41 51.99 -66.75
CA GLY A 956 12.85 53.32 -66.94
C GLY A 956 12.11 53.47 -68.26
N TYR A 957 10.90 54.01 -68.21
CA TYR A 957 10.07 54.34 -69.38
C TYR A 957 9.90 55.84 -69.62
N GLY A 958 10.47 56.69 -68.77
CA GLY A 958 10.39 58.14 -68.86
C GLY A 958 8.95 58.62 -69.07
N VAL A 959 8.71 59.27 -70.20
CA VAL A 959 7.40 59.82 -70.60
C VAL A 959 6.70 59.00 -71.69
N GLU A 960 7.19 57.79 -72.01
CA GLU A 960 6.59 56.93 -73.05
C GLU A 960 5.26 56.30 -72.58
N ARG A 961 5.18 55.94 -71.28
CA ARG A 961 4.04 55.28 -70.63
C ARG A 961 3.37 56.19 -69.59
N LEU A 962 2.85 57.33 -70.05
CA LEU A 962 2.04 58.25 -69.24
C LEU A 962 0.67 57.63 -68.92
N GLU A 963 0.34 57.55 -67.64
CA GLU A 963 -0.99 57.19 -67.14
C GLU A 963 -2.03 58.23 -67.56
N VAL A 964 -1.71 59.53 -67.41
CA VAL A 964 -2.60 60.63 -67.79
C VAL A 964 -1.91 61.60 -68.75
N ARG A 965 -2.39 61.61 -70.00
CA ARG A 965 -1.93 62.51 -71.07
C ARG A 965 -2.51 63.93 -70.97
N LYS A 966 -2.37 64.57 -69.80
CA LYS A 966 -2.75 65.97 -69.52
C LYS A 966 -1.57 66.69 -68.87
N LYS A 967 -1.47 68.01 -69.08
CA LYS A 967 -0.40 68.84 -68.48
C LYS A 967 -0.92 69.60 -67.26
N GLY A 968 -0.07 69.73 -66.24
CA GLY A 968 -0.31 70.51 -65.02
C GLY A 968 0.06 69.73 -63.75
N PRO A 969 0.31 70.41 -62.62
CA PRO A 969 0.89 69.78 -61.41
C PRO A 969 0.14 68.52 -60.95
N ALA A 970 -1.20 68.57 -60.89
CA ALA A 970 -2.06 67.45 -60.49
C ALA A 970 -2.01 66.23 -61.44
N TRP A 971 -1.64 66.41 -62.71
CA TRP A 971 -1.47 65.31 -63.67
C TRP A 971 -0.04 64.80 -63.73
N ASN A 972 0.94 65.69 -63.48
CA ASN A 972 2.35 65.34 -63.42
C ASN A 972 2.66 64.48 -62.18
N TRP A 973 1.97 64.74 -61.06
CA TRP A 973 1.89 63.89 -59.87
C TRP A 973 1.46 62.43 -60.15
N ARG A 974 0.54 62.20 -61.08
CA ARG A 974 0.10 60.85 -61.48
C ARG A 974 1.11 60.12 -62.36
N ASN A 975 1.79 60.85 -63.23
CA ASN A 975 2.75 60.25 -64.17
C ASN A 975 4.11 59.88 -63.52
N ARG A 976 4.47 60.48 -62.38
CA ARG A 976 5.68 60.10 -61.61
C ARG A 976 5.35 58.93 -60.68
N ARG A 977 5.51 57.69 -61.17
CA ARG A 977 5.18 56.48 -60.42
C ARG A 977 6.10 55.29 -60.73
N VAL A 978 6.02 54.24 -59.93
CA VAL A 978 6.53 52.90 -60.25
C VAL A 978 5.35 51.92 -60.42
N GLU A 979 5.50 50.92 -61.28
CA GLU A 979 4.57 49.80 -61.46
C GLU A 979 5.31 48.46 -61.41
N PHE A 980 4.65 47.40 -60.92
CA PHE A 980 5.22 46.05 -60.76
C PHE A 980 4.56 45.07 -61.73
N VAL A 981 5.23 44.75 -62.85
CA VAL A 981 4.64 43.93 -63.93
C VAL A 981 5.26 42.54 -63.97
N ILE A 982 4.44 41.49 -63.94
CA ILE A 982 4.88 40.09 -64.00
C ILE A 982 5.14 39.72 -65.45
N ASP A 983 6.34 39.24 -65.78
CA ASP A 983 6.64 38.80 -67.14
C ASP A 983 6.11 37.37 -67.36
N GLN A 984 4.97 37.24 -68.04
CA GLN A 984 4.31 35.95 -68.31
C GLN A 984 5.01 35.11 -69.41
N HIS A 985 6.23 35.46 -69.82
CA HIS A 985 7.03 34.66 -70.74
C HIS A 985 7.65 33.40 -70.10
N ASP A 986 6.80 32.45 -69.68
CA ASP A 986 7.03 30.99 -69.87
C ASP A 986 5.87 30.09 -69.34
N ALA A 987 4.62 30.59 -69.34
CA ALA A 987 3.43 29.81 -68.98
C ALA A 987 2.97 28.81 -70.09
N SER A 988 3.90 28.14 -70.77
CA SER A 988 3.59 27.13 -71.79
C SER A 988 4.63 26.01 -71.91
N HIS A 989 4.94 25.33 -70.81
CA HIS A 989 5.22 23.88 -70.78
C HIS A 989 5.38 23.37 -69.33
N HIS A 990 4.30 22.89 -68.73
CA HIS A 990 4.24 21.55 -68.14
C HIS A 990 2.80 21.04 -68.14
#